data_AF-A0A8C5MX78-F1
#
_entry.id   AF-A0A8C5MX78-F1
#
_cell.length_a   1.000
_cell.length_b   1.000
_cell.length_c   1.000
_cell.angle_alpha   90.00
_cell.angle_beta   90.00
_cell.angle_gamma   90.00
#
_symmetry.space_group_name_H-M   'P 1'
#
loop_
_entity.id
_entity.type
_entity.pdbx_description
1 polymer ?
#
loop_
_entity_poly.entity_id
_entity_poly.type
_entity_poly.pdbx_seq_one_letter_code
_entity_poly.pdbx_strand_id
1 'polypeptide(L)'
;MVTSLNEDSDSITVEWIENGDTKGKEIDLESIFALNTNLAPDEELEPCLEMPPPPTPTTKVNKIVKNRRTVAPVKNETPARDNRARRKSNCVKEVEKLQEKREKRRLQQQELREKRAQEVDTTNPNYEIMCMIRDFRGSLDYRPLTTADLIDEHRICVCVRKRPLNKKENTMRDLDVITIPSKDVVMVHEPKQKVDLTRFLENQTFRFDYAFDESSPNEMVYRFTARPLVETIFERGMATCFAYGQTGSGKTHTMGGDFSGKNQDCSKGIYALAARDVFQMLKKPNYKKLELQVYATFFEIYSGKVFDLLNRKTKLRVLEDGKQQVQVVGLHERDVKCVEDVLKLIEIGNSCRTSGQTSANAHSSRSHAVFQIILRKKGKLHGKFSLIDLAGNERGADTSSADRQTRLEGAEINKSLLALKECIRALGRNKPHTPFRASKLTQVLRDSFIGENSRTCMIATISPGMASCENTLNTLRYANRVKELTVDPCVAGDLRPMLHHAQNQLDDLETLWGVGSSPQRDDLKLLCEQNEEEVSPQLFTFHEAVSQMVEMEEQVLEDHRAVFQESIRWLEDEKSLLEMTEEVDYDVDSYATQLEAILDQKIDILTELRDKVKSFRAALQEEEQASKQINPKRPRAL
;
A
#
# COMPACT_ATOMS: atom_id res chain seq x y z
N MET A 1 -4.41 -52.83 -12.52
CA MET A 1 -4.04 -52.68 -11.09
C MET A 1 -2.92 -53.67 -10.81
N VAL A 2 -1.84 -53.27 -10.13
CA VAL A 2 -0.75 -54.22 -9.78
C VAL A 2 -1.31 -55.17 -8.73
N THR A 3 -1.35 -56.46 -9.03
CA THR A 3 -2.02 -57.45 -8.19
C THR A 3 -1.03 -58.31 -7.40
N SER A 4 0.19 -58.53 -7.90
CA SER A 4 1.25 -59.23 -7.17
C SER A 4 2.66 -58.85 -7.67
N LEU A 5 3.63 -58.90 -6.76
CA LEU A 5 5.07 -58.75 -7.02
C LEU A 5 5.75 -60.10 -6.79
N ASN A 6 6.58 -60.56 -7.73
CA ASN A 6 7.27 -61.83 -7.63
C ASN A 6 8.79 -61.62 -7.56
N GLU A 7 9.34 -61.70 -6.34
CA GLU A 7 10.73 -61.33 -6.04
C GLU A 7 11.76 -62.35 -6.57
N ASP A 8 11.38 -63.60 -6.82
CA ASP A 8 12.29 -64.62 -7.34
C ASP A 8 12.49 -64.51 -8.86
N SER A 9 11.54 -63.90 -9.58
CA SER A 9 11.57 -63.73 -11.04
C SER A 9 11.68 -62.27 -11.49
N ASP A 10 11.87 -61.34 -10.54
CA ASP A 10 11.94 -59.90 -10.77
C ASP A 10 10.83 -59.36 -11.69
N SER A 11 9.60 -59.85 -11.50
CA SER A 11 8.44 -59.51 -12.34
C SER A 11 7.25 -59.01 -11.52
N ILE A 12 6.46 -58.14 -12.13
CA ILE A 12 5.19 -57.63 -11.58
C ILE A 12 4.03 -58.16 -12.42
N THR A 13 3.01 -58.71 -11.76
CA THR A 13 1.76 -59.09 -12.44
C THR A 13 0.74 -57.95 -12.34
N VAL A 14 0.18 -57.57 -13.48
CA VAL A 14 -0.82 -56.50 -13.57
C VAL A 14 -2.07 -57.03 -14.25
N GLU A 15 -3.21 -56.85 -13.57
CA GLU A 15 -4.52 -57.28 -14.07
C GLU A 15 -5.45 -56.10 -14.31
N TRP A 16 -6.25 -56.16 -15.37
CA TRP A 16 -7.30 -55.20 -15.67
C TRP A 16 -8.47 -55.88 -16.38
N ILE A 17 -9.63 -55.22 -16.36
CA ILE A 17 -10.86 -55.74 -16.96
C ILE A 17 -11.05 -55.06 -18.31
N GLU A 18 -11.19 -55.86 -19.35
CA GLU A 18 -11.43 -55.38 -20.71
C GLU A 18 -12.59 -56.18 -21.32
N ASN A 19 -13.65 -55.47 -21.72
CA ASN A 19 -14.91 -56.04 -22.22
C ASN A 19 -15.59 -57.05 -21.27
N GLY A 20 -15.45 -56.86 -19.96
CA GLY A 20 -16.12 -57.68 -18.93
C GLY A 20 -15.31 -58.90 -18.46
N ASP A 21 -14.20 -59.23 -19.13
CA ASP A 21 -13.30 -60.30 -18.72
C ASP A 21 -12.03 -59.75 -18.04
N THR A 22 -11.57 -60.41 -16.98
CA THR A 22 -10.33 -60.04 -16.29
C THR A 22 -9.14 -60.61 -17.03
N LYS A 23 -8.22 -59.76 -17.47
CA LYS A 23 -6.98 -60.13 -18.15
C LYS A 23 -5.77 -59.70 -17.33
N GLY A 24 -4.74 -60.54 -17.35
CA GLY A 24 -3.49 -60.32 -16.63
C GLY A 24 -2.27 -60.45 -17.52
N LYS A 25 -1.22 -59.68 -17.21
CA LYS A 25 0.08 -59.77 -17.88
C LYS A 25 1.21 -59.59 -16.86
N GLU A 26 2.21 -60.45 -16.94
CA GLU A 26 3.47 -60.31 -16.20
C GLU A 26 4.42 -59.40 -16.96
N ILE A 27 5.02 -58.45 -16.25
CA ILE A 27 5.92 -57.44 -16.79
C ILE A 27 7.19 -57.46 -15.95
N ASP A 28 8.32 -57.63 -16.63
CA ASP A 28 9.65 -57.66 -16.05
C ASP A 28 10.05 -56.28 -15.50
N LEU A 29 10.67 -56.26 -14.31
CA LEU A 29 11.04 -55.04 -13.60
C LEU A 29 12.08 -54.22 -14.37
N GLU A 30 13.00 -54.87 -15.09
CA GLU A 30 14.03 -54.19 -15.88
C GLU A 30 13.40 -53.31 -16.98
N SER A 31 12.31 -53.79 -17.60
CA SER A 31 11.54 -53.03 -18.60
C SER A 31 10.80 -51.84 -17.97
N ILE A 32 10.35 -51.96 -16.72
CA ILE A 32 9.67 -50.87 -15.99
C ILE A 32 10.66 -49.78 -15.60
N PHE A 33 11.87 -50.15 -15.16
CA PHE A 33 12.95 -49.22 -14.84
C PHE A 33 13.53 -48.53 -16.07
N ALA A 34 13.60 -49.22 -17.21
CA ALA A 34 13.99 -48.61 -18.49
C ALA A 34 13.00 -47.53 -18.96
N LEU A 35 11.71 -47.68 -18.66
CA LEU A 35 10.67 -46.70 -18.98
C LEU A 35 10.59 -45.56 -17.95
N ASN A 36 11.04 -45.79 -16.73
CA ASN A 36 11.04 -44.82 -15.63
C ASN A 36 12.43 -44.70 -15.02
N THR A 37 13.36 -44.14 -15.78
CA THR A 37 14.78 -44.02 -15.41
C THR A 37 15.06 -43.26 -14.11
N ASN A 38 14.08 -42.52 -13.58
CA ASN A 38 14.19 -41.81 -12.30
C ASN A 38 13.88 -42.70 -11.08
N LEU A 39 13.36 -43.92 -11.30
CA LEU A 39 13.08 -44.93 -10.28
C LEU A 39 14.13 -46.06 -10.29
N ALA A 40 14.98 -46.12 -11.31
CA ALA A 40 16.10 -47.04 -11.37
C ALA A 40 17.14 -46.66 -10.30
N PRO A 41 17.69 -47.62 -9.54
CA PRO A 41 18.73 -47.32 -8.56
C PRO A 41 20.01 -46.85 -9.28
N ASP A 42 20.58 -45.71 -8.84
CA ASP A 42 21.80 -45.14 -9.41
C ASP A 42 22.99 -46.11 -9.29
N GLU A 43 23.54 -46.54 -10.43
CA GLU A 43 24.90 -47.10 -10.49
C GLU A 43 25.94 -45.97 -10.29
N GLU A 44 26.71 -46.05 -9.19
CA GLU A 44 27.94 -45.28 -9.00
C GLU A 44 28.97 -45.67 -10.08
N LEU A 45 29.32 -44.71 -10.95
CA LEU A 45 30.51 -44.78 -11.81
C LEU A 45 31.81 -44.77 -10.97
N GLU A 46 32.69 -45.75 -11.19
CA GLU A 46 34.13 -45.65 -10.90
C GLU A 46 34.86 -44.77 -11.95
N PRO A 47 36.04 -44.22 -11.62
CA PRO A 47 36.68 -43.10 -12.31
C PRO A 47 37.45 -43.45 -13.60
N CYS A 48 37.60 -42.43 -14.45
CA CYS A 48 38.38 -42.38 -15.69
C CYS A 48 39.85 -42.84 -15.56
N LEU A 49 40.36 -43.53 -16.59
CA LEU A 49 41.72 -43.39 -17.12
C LEU A 49 41.76 -43.58 -18.65
N GLU A 50 42.70 -42.84 -19.26
CA GLU A 50 43.12 -42.73 -20.66
C GLU A 50 43.32 -44.08 -21.40
N MET A 51 43.23 -44.15 -22.72
CA MET A 51 44.32 -43.84 -23.67
C MET A 51 43.79 -43.68 -25.12
N PRO A 52 44.50 -42.96 -26.01
CA PRO A 52 45.03 -43.61 -27.23
C PRO A 52 46.35 -42.97 -27.75
N PRO A 53 46.96 -43.36 -28.89
CA PRO A 53 46.76 -44.54 -29.77
C PRO A 53 48.11 -45.28 -30.04
N PRO A 54 48.16 -46.38 -30.85
CA PRO A 54 48.58 -46.24 -32.26
C PRO A 54 47.91 -47.25 -33.23
N PRO A 55 48.09 -47.12 -34.57
CA PRO A 55 47.33 -47.86 -35.58
C PRO A 55 47.94 -49.23 -35.98
N THR A 56 47.06 -50.09 -36.51
CA THR A 56 47.21 -51.23 -37.47
C THR A 56 48.35 -52.27 -37.26
N PRO A 57 48.08 -53.59 -37.44
CA PRO A 57 48.20 -54.16 -38.80
C PRO A 57 47.36 -55.42 -39.11
N THR A 58 47.21 -55.64 -40.41
CA THR A 58 46.87 -56.90 -41.07
C THR A 58 47.91 -58.01 -40.85
N THR A 59 47.43 -59.25 -40.80
CA THR A 59 48.07 -60.53 -41.15
C THR A 59 49.59 -60.58 -41.47
N LYS A 60 50.34 -61.42 -40.73
CA LYS A 60 51.06 -62.63 -41.23
C LYS A 60 52.04 -63.25 -40.19
N VAL A 61 51.81 -64.54 -39.88
CA VAL A 61 52.75 -65.70 -39.96
C VAL A 61 54.04 -65.78 -39.10
N ASN A 62 54.14 -66.92 -38.34
CA ASN A 62 55.32 -67.66 -37.80
C ASN A 62 56.14 -67.02 -36.65
N LYS A 63 56.68 -67.71 -35.62
CA LYS A 63 57.14 -69.10 -35.41
C LYS A 63 57.30 -69.38 -33.88
N ILE A 64 56.83 -70.54 -33.42
CA ILE A 64 57.44 -71.55 -32.51
C ILE A 64 58.50 -71.07 -31.46
N VAL A 65 58.30 -71.37 -30.15
CA VAL A 65 58.97 -72.44 -29.35
C VAL A 65 58.42 -72.47 -27.90
N LYS A 66 58.39 -73.71 -27.40
CA LYS A 66 57.78 -74.33 -26.22
C LYS A 66 58.39 -73.97 -24.85
N ASN A 67 57.62 -74.43 -23.83
CA ASN A 67 57.99 -75.04 -22.53
C ASN A 67 57.60 -74.18 -21.30
N ARG A 68 57.05 -74.70 -20.21
CA ARG A 68 56.64 -76.06 -19.80
C ARG A 68 55.81 -75.90 -18.50
N ARG A 69 54.84 -76.80 -18.30
CA ARG A 69 54.00 -77.02 -17.12
C ARG A 69 54.76 -77.00 -15.78
N THR A 70 54.07 -76.60 -14.71
CA THR A 70 53.89 -77.42 -13.48
C THR A 70 52.70 -76.95 -12.64
N VAL A 71 52.06 -77.92 -12.00
CA VAL A 71 50.83 -77.88 -11.18
C VAL A 71 51.20 -78.01 -9.70
N ALA A 72 50.31 -77.55 -8.80
CA ALA A 72 50.00 -78.06 -7.43
C ALA A 72 50.04 -76.96 -6.31
N PRO A 73 49.44 -77.18 -5.12
CA PRO A 73 48.05 -76.74 -4.84
C PRO A 73 47.84 -76.00 -3.49
N VAL A 74 46.66 -75.37 -3.36
CA VAL A 74 45.84 -75.04 -2.18
C VAL A 74 46.45 -75.10 -0.77
N LYS A 75 46.38 -73.96 -0.04
CA LYS A 75 46.12 -73.92 1.41
C LYS A 75 45.19 -72.75 1.77
N ASN A 76 44.09 -73.09 2.44
CA ASN A 76 43.16 -72.19 3.11
C ASN A 76 43.79 -71.60 4.37
N GLU A 77 43.87 -70.27 4.46
CA GLU A 77 43.84 -69.53 5.72
C GLU A 77 43.11 -68.20 5.49
N THR A 78 41.95 -68.03 6.13
CA THR A 78 41.31 -66.74 6.33
C THR A 78 41.90 -66.06 7.57
N PRO A 79 42.26 -64.78 7.48
CA PRO A 79 41.93 -63.88 8.58
C PRO A 79 41.32 -62.54 8.13
N ALA A 80 40.37 -62.08 8.95
CA ALA A 80 39.93 -60.70 9.18
C ALA A 80 39.61 -59.81 7.95
N ARG A 81 38.29 -59.61 7.70
CA ARG A 81 37.77 -58.50 6.89
C ARG A 81 38.08 -57.18 7.60
N ASP A 82 39.03 -56.44 7.05
CA ASP A 82 39.32 -55.06 7.41
C ASP A 82 38.18 -54.13 6.96
N ASN A 83 37.70 -53.30 7.88
CA ASN A 83 36.76 -52.20 7.64
C ASN A 83 37.40 -51.16 6.71
N ARG A 84 37.23 -51.28 5.39
CA ARG A 84 37.53 -50.18 4.46
C ARG A 84 36.28 -49.35 4.21
N ALA A 85 36.16 -48.26 4.94
CA ALA A 85 35.31 -47.13 4.55
C ALA A 85 35.67 -46.72 3.12
N ARG A 86 34.73 -46.88 2.18
CA ARG A 86 34.85 -46.42 0.79
C ARG A 86 35.23 -44.92 0.82
N ARG A 87 36.44 -44.58 0.33
CA ARG A 87 36.88 -43.19 0.19
C ARG A 87 36.05 -42.52 -0.89
N LYS A 88 35.02 -41.76 -0.50
CA LYS A 88 34.23 -40.92 -1.42
C LYS A 88 35.16 -39.94 -2.19
N SER A 89 34.93 -39.81 -3.49
CA SER A 89 35.61 -38.86 -4.38
C SER A 89 35.49 -37.41 -3.88
N ASN A 90 36.49 -36.56 -4.15
CA ASN A 90 36.46 -35.15 -3.72
C ASN A 90 35.26 -34.38 -4.28
N CYS A 91 34.77 -34.73 -5.48
CA CYS A 91 33.57 -34.11 -6.05
C CYS A 91 32.30 -34.46 -5.25
N VAL A 92 32.14 -35.73 -4.88
CA VAL A 92 31.01 -36.21 -4.06
C VAL A 92 31.04 -35.57 -2.68
N LYS A 93 32.24 -35.39 -2.10
CA LYS A 93 32.40 -34.66 -0.83
C LYS A 93 32.04 -33.18 -0.93
N GLU A 94 32.30 -32.52 -2.07
CA GLU A 94 31.90 -31.11 -2.26
C GLU A 94 30.40 -30.96 -2.50
N VAL A 95 29.75 -31.88 -3.22
CA VAL A 95 28.28 -31.92 -3.36
C VAL A 95 27.61 -32.21 -2.02
N GLU A 96 28.15 -33.16 -1.24
CA GLU A 96 27.67 -33.48 0.11
C GLU A 96 27.84 -32.28 1.06
N LYS A 97 28.96 -31.55 0.99
CA LYS A 97 29.14 -30.27 1.72
C LYS A 97 28.17 -29.18 1.27
N LEU A 98 27.84 -29.10 -0.02
CA LEU A 98 26.87 -28.11 -0.53
C LEU A 98 25.46 -28.44 -0.04
N GLN A 99 25.10 -29.73 -0.03
CA GLN A 99 23.84 -30.22 0.52
C GLN A 99 23.76 -29.99 2.03
N GLU A 100 24.82 -30.32 2.77
CA GLU A 100 24.90 -30.09 4.22
C GLU A 100 24.84 -28.59 4.56
N LYS A 101 25.45 -27.72 3.74
CA LYS A 101 25.31 -26.26 3.87
C LYS A 101 23.87 -25.79 3.60
N ARG A 102 23.19 -26.34 2.58
CA ARG A 102 21.78 -26.03 2.28
C ARG A 102 20.86 -26.50 3.41
N GLU A 103 21.11 -27.68 3.97
CA GLU A 103 20.34 -28.23 5.10
C GLU A 103 20.59 -27.47 6.40
N LYS A 104 21.85 -27.14 6.72
CA LYS A 104 22.18 -26.25 7.85
C LYS A 104 21.52 -24.87 7.69
N ARG A 105 21.47 -24.31 6.47
CA ARG A 105 20.78 -23.04 6.20
C ARG A 105 19.27 -23.15 6.39
N ARG A 106 18.65 -24.26 5.97
CA ARG A 106 17.21 -24.54 6.22
C ARG A 106 16.93 -24.69 7.71
N LEU A 107 17.76 -25.44 8.43
CA LEU A 107 17.62 -25.66 9.87
C LEU A 107 17.81 -24.35 10.65
N GLN A 108 18.78 -23.51 10.28
CA GLN A 108 18.97 -22.18 10.88
C GLN A 108 17.78 -21.24 10.60
N GLN A 109 17.21 -21.25 9.39
CA GLN A 109 15.99 -20.50 9.09
C GLN A 109 14.79 -21.01 9.88
N GLN A 110 14.69 -22.33 10.07
CA GLN A 110 13.64 -22.96 10.85
C GLN A 110 13.78 -22.64 12.35
N GLU A 111 14.98 -22.75 12.93
CA GLU A 111 15.27 -22.33 14.30
C GLU A 111 15.01 -20.83 14.51
N LEU A 112 15.36 -19.98 13.54
CA LEU A 112 15.06 -18.54 13.60
C LEU A 112 13.55 -18.30 13.58
N ARG A 113 12.80 -19.07 12.78
CA ARG A 113 11.33 -19.00 12.70
C ARG A 113 10.68 -19.52 13.99
N GLU A 114 11.21 -20.58 14.58
CA GLU A 114 10.74 -21.15 15.86
C GLU A 114 11.06 -20.22 17.04
N LYS A 115 12.26 -19.62 17.09
CA LYS A 115 12.59 -18.57 18.06
C LYS A 115 11.68 -17.35 17.92
N ARG A 116 11.45 -16.87 16.69
CA ARG A 116 10.50 -15.78 16.43
C ARG A 116 9.07 -16.17 16.84
N ALA A 117 8.66 -17.43 16.63
CA ALA A 117 7.36 -17.93 17.04
C ALA A 117 7.21 -18.01 18.58
N GLN A 118 8.30 -18.30 19.32
CA GLN A 118 8.32 -18.25 20.79
C GLN A 118 8.26 -16.82 21.34
N GLU A 119 8.74 -15.82 20.57
CA GLU A 119 8.62 -14.40 20.91
C GLU A 119 7.23 -13.81 20.57
N VAL A 120 6.34 -14.56 19.92
CA VAL A 120 4.99 -14.07 19.59
C VAL A 120 4.15 -13.96 20.85
N ASP A 121 3.78 -12.73 21.20
CA ASP A 121 2.79 -12.49 22.26
C ASP A 121 1.40 -12.94 21.79
N THR A 122 1.04 -14.17 22.16
CA THR A 122 -0.27 -14.76 21.85
C THR A 122 -1.44 -14.04 22.53
N THR A 123 -1.18 -13.10 23.45
CA THR A 123 -2.23 -12.30 24.09
C THR A 123 -2.69 -11.12 23.23
N ASN A 124 -1.96 -10.76 22.17
CA ASN A 124 -2.33 -9.69 21.25
C ASN A 124 -2.66 -10.26 19.85
N PRO A 125 -3.94 -10.24 19.41
CA PRO A 125 -4.34 -10.77 18.10
C PRO A 125 -3.71 -10.01 16.91
N ASN A 126 -3.19 -8.80 17.16
CA ASN A 126 -2.55 -7.95 16.15
C ASN A 126 -1.02 -7.93 16.28
N TYR A 127 -0.41 -8.84 17.04
CA TYR A 127 1.04 -8.85 17.30
C TYR A 127 1.88 -8.87 16.01
N GLU A 128 1.50 -9.69 15.03
CA GLU A 128 2.20 -9.79 13.75
C GLU A 128 2.20 -8.46 12.99
N ILE A 129 1.03 -7.81 12.89
CA ILE A 129 0.86 -6.50 12.25
C ILE A 129 1.69 -5.44 12.98
N MET A 130 1.68 -5.46 14.31
CA MET A 130 2.49 -4.56 15.13
C MET A 130 3.99 -4.71 14.84
N CYS A 131 4.48 -5.95 14.68
CA CYS A 131 5.89 -6.21 14.34
C CYS A 131 6.23 -5.68 12.94
N MET A 132 5.38 -5.94 11.94
CA MET A 132 5.56 -5.40 10.58
C MET A 132 5.64 -3.87 10.58
N ILE A 133 4.78 -3.18 11.35
CA ILE A 133 4.79 -1.71 11.46
C ILE A 133 6.08 -1.25 12.16
N ARG A 134 6.52 -1.94 13.22
CA ARG A 134 7.74 -1.61 13.95
C ARG A 134 8.98 -1.71 13.06
N ASP A 135 9.10 -2.79 12.31
CA ASP A 135 10.22 -3.02 11.39
C ASP A 135 10.23 -1.95 10.28
N PHE A 136 9.05 -1.61 9.75
CA PHE A 136 8.91 -0.53 8.76
C PHE A 136 9.28 0.84 9.34
N ARG A 137 8.85 1.17 10.56
CA ARG A 137 9.22 2.44 11.22
C ARG A 137 10.72 2.53 11.48
N GLY A 138 11.37 1.40 11.76
CA GLY A 138 12.82 1.33 11.97
C GLY A 138 13.65 1.63 10.72
N SER A 139 13.08 1.50 9.52
CA SER A 139 13.78 1.80 8.26
C SER A 139 13.57 3.24 7.75
N LEU A 140 12.75 4.05 8.44
CA LEU A 140 12.43 5.42 8.02
C LEU A 140 13.38 6.46 8.62
N ASP A 141 13.71 7.47 7.82
CA ASP A 141 14.39 8.68 8.27
C ASP A 141 13.37 9.73 8.75
N TYR A 142 13.45 10.09 10.03
CA TYR A 142 12.55 11.08 10.63
C TYR A 142 13.10 12.50 10.53
N ARG A 143 12.35 13.39 9.87
CA ARG A 143 12.60 14.83 9.74
C ARG A 143 11.31 15.61 10.02
N PRO A 144 10.83 15.62 11.27
CA PRO A 144 9.55 16.23 11.63
C PRO A 144 9.56 17.74 11.41
N LEU A 145 8.37 18.32 11.24
CA LEU A 145 8.18 19.76 11.11
C LEU A 145 8.65 20.47 12.39
N THR A 146 9.43 21.54 12.22
CA THR A 146 9.92 22.34 13.33
C THR A 146 9.44 23.79 13.23
N THR A 147 9.54 24.55 14.31
CA THR A 147 9.19 25.97 14.28
C THR A 147 10.15 26.83 13.44
N ALA A 148 11.30 26.30 13.04
CA ALA A 148 12.28 27.00 12.20
C ALA A 148 11.97 26.92 10.70
N ASP A 149 11.08 26.01 10.30
CA ASP A 149 10.67 25.87 8.91
C ASP A 149 9.98 27.13 8.37
N LEU A 150 10.25 27.43 7.10
CA LEU A 150 9.64 28.53 6.37
C LEU A 150 8.15 28.25 6.11
N ILE A 151 7.37 29.33 6.02
CA ILE A 151 5.94 29.26 5.74
C ILE A 151 5.73 29.61 4.27
N ASP A 152 5.27 28.64 3.50
CA ASP A 152 4.90 28.83 2.10
C ASP A 152 3.49 29.45 1.99
N GLU A 153 3.33 30.43 1.11
CA GLU A 153 2.05 31.09 0.87
C GLU A 153 1.26 30.43 -0.27
N HIS A 154 0.17 29.77 0.08
CA HIS A 154 -0.77 29.19 -0.88
C HIS A 154 -2.17 29.81 -0.73
N ARG A 155 -2.89 29.94 -1.85
CA ARG A 155 -4.30 30.38 -1.83
C ARG A 155 -5.18 29.40 -1.04
N ILE A 156 -4.95 28.10 -1.25
CA ILE A 156 -5.54 27.02 -0.47
C ILE A 156 -4.40 26.25 0.19
N CYS A 157 -4.36 26.20 1.51
CA CYS A 157 -3.39 25.43 2.27
C CYS A 157 -4.08 24.19 2.83
N VAL A 158 -3.54 23.01 2.61
CA VAL A 158 -4.07 21.73 3.10
C VAL A 158 -3.07 21.07 4.02
N CYS A 159 -3.46 20.92 5.28
CA CYS A 159 -2.63 20.34 6.32
C CYS A 159 -3.30 19.11 6.94
N VAL A 160 -2.50 18.19 7.45
CA VAL A 160 -2.97 17.02 8.18
C VAL A 160 -2.43 17.04 9.60
N ARG A 161 -3.27 16.70 10.58
CA ARG A 161 -2.88 16.56 11.98
C ARG A 161 -3.24 15.18 12.51
N LYS A 162 -2.23 14.42 12.93
CA LYS A 162 -2.39 13.18 13.71
C LYS A 162 -2.54 13.54 15.19
N ARG A 163 -3.52 12.96 15.88
CA ARG A 163 -3.58 13.00 17.35
C ARG A 163 -2.88 11.77 17.94
N PRO A 164 -2.46 11.81 19.22
CA PRO A 164 -2.02 10.60 19.92
C PRO A 164 -3.18 9.60 20.13
N LEU A 165 -2.81 8.33 20.35
CA LEU A 165 -3.74 7.31 20.86
C LEU A 165 -4.25 7.73 22.25
N ASN A 166 -5.56 7.60 22.44
CA ASN A 166 -6.20 7.95 23.71
C ASN A 166 -6.15 6.78 24.71
N LYS A 167 -6.50 7.05 25.97
CA LYS A 167 -6.46 6.03 27.02
C LYS A 167 -7.31 4.79 26.71
N LYS A 168 -8.48 4.96 26.10
CA LYS A 168 -9.37 3.84 25.75
C LYS A 168 -8.76 2.97 24.66
N GLU A 169 -8.19 3.59 23.62
CA GLU A 169 -7.48 2.90 22.54
C GLU A 169 -6.28 2.12 23.08
N ASN A 170 -5.50 2.72 23.98
CA ASN A 170 -4.39 2.04 24.64
C ASN A 170 -4.86 0.87 25.51
N THR A 171 -5.97 1.02 26.26
CA THR A 171 -6.56 -0.08 27.04
C THR A 171 -7.06 -1.22 26.16
N MET A 172 -7.62 -0.92 24.99
CA MET A 172 -8.03 -1.91 24.00
C MET A 172 -6.87 -2.48 23.17
N ARG A 173 -5.62 -2.06 23.43
CA ARG A 173 -4.43 -2.43 22.66
C ARG A 173 -4.60 -2.16 21.15
N ASP A 174 -5.27 -1.06 20.80
CA ASP A 174 -5.37 -0.62 19.41
C ASP A 174 -3.97 -0.25 18.88
N LEU A 175 -3.74 -0.50 17.59
CA LEU A 175 -2.44 -0.26 16.97
C LEU A 175 -2.40 1.11 16.30
N ASP A 176 -1.30 1.83 16.48
CA ASP A 176 -1.03 3.04 15.71
C ASP A 176 -0.55 2.66 14.30
N VAL A 177 -1.40 2.90 13.31
CA VAL A 177 -1.16 2.58 11.90
C VAL A 177 -0.74 3.80 11.07
N ILE A 178 -0.47 4.95 11.71
CA ILE A 178 -0.14 6.19 11.01
C ILE A 178 1.28 6.63 11.38
N THR A 179 2.09 6.93 10.36
CA THR A 179 3.45 7.46 10.56
C THR A 179 3.63 8.74 9.77
N ILE A 180 4.20 9.76 10.40
CA ILE A 180 4.53 11.04 9.76
C ILE A 180 6.06 11.18 9.83
N PRO A 181 6.79 10.73 8.79
CA PRO A 181 8.25 10.76 8.81
C PRO A 181 8.80 12.16 8.54
N SER A 182 8.12 12.98 7.74
CA SER A 182 8.55 14.33 7.37
C SER A 182 7.44 15.37 7.56
N LYS A 183 7.80 16.65 7.39
CA LYS A 183 6.87 17.77 7.49
C LYS A 183 5.74 17.80 6.47
N ASP A 184 5.83 17.03 5.39
CA ASP A 184 4.89 17.05 4.26
C ASP A 184 4.31 15.67 3.94
N VAL A 185 4.80 14.59 4.55
CA VAL A 185 4.42 13.21 4.24
C VAL A 185 3.62 12.59 5.37
N VAL A 186 2.49 11.95 5.00
CA VAL A 186 1.68 11.12 5.89
C VAL A 186 1.63 9.71 5.31
N MET A 187 2.01 8.71 6.09
CA MET A 187 1.97 7.30 5.71
C MET A 187 0.89 6.57 6.50
N VAL A 188 0.09 5.77 5.81
CA VAL A 188 -0.92 4.89 6.38
C VAL A 188 -0.51 3.45 6.15
N HIS A 189 -0.33 2.70 7.22
CA HIS A 189 -0.03 1.27 7.20
C HIS A 189 -1.35 0.49 7.20
N GLU A 190 -1.99 0.34 6.04
CA GLU A 190 -3.28 -0.35 5.95
C GLU A 190 -3.05 -1.87 6.11
N PRO A 191 -3.55 -2.50 7.18
CA PRO A 191 -3.41 -3.94 7.35
C PRO A 191 -4.37 -4.65 6.40
N LYS A 192 -3.83 -5.49 5.51
CA LYS A 192 -4.61 -6.30 4.57
C LYS A 192 -4.28 -7.77 4.71
N GLN A 193 -5.16 -8.59 4.16
CA GLN A 193 -5.02 -10.02 4.13
C GLN A 193 -5.19 -10.51 2.69
N LYS A 194 -4.24 -11.32 2.23
CA LYS A 194 -4.32 -11.99 0.93
C LYS A 194 -5.33 -13.14 0.98
N VAL A 195 -5.67 -13.69 -0.18
CA VAL A 195 -6.59 -14.83 -0.31
C VAL A 195 -6.07 -16.09 0.40
N ASP A 196 -4.75 -16.26 0.45
CA ASP A 196 -4.05 -17.35 1.17
C ASP A 196 -3.97 -17.12 2.69
N LEU A 197 -4.71 -16.16 3.22
CA LEU A 197 -4.71 -15.71 4.61
C LEU A 197 -3.42 -15.03 5.09
N THR A 198 -2.43 -14.81 4.22
CA THR A 198 -1.19 -14.09 4.57
C THR A 198 -1.49 -12.62 4.86
N ARG A 199 -1.13 -12.15 6.05
CA ARG A 199 -1.23 -10.74 6.45
C ARG A 199 -0.09 -9.93 5.84
N PHE A 200 -0.40 -8.73 5.36
CA PHE A 200 0.60 -7.79 4.86
C PHE A 200 0.17 -6.35 5.11
N LEU A 201 1.13 -5.42 5.01
CA LEU A 201 0.85 -3.99 5.11
C LEU A 201 0.83 -3.37 3.71
N GLU A 202 -0.26 -2.69 3.38
CA GLU A 202 -0.30 -1.78 2.24
C GLU A 202 0.01 -0.36 2.71
N ASN A 203 1.24 0.08 2.42
CA ASN A 203 1.74 1.39 2.84
C ASN A 203 1.32 2.46 1.83
N GLN A 204 0.24 3.18 2.14
CA GLN A 204 -0.20 4.32 1.33
C GLN A 204 0.49 5.60 1.80
N THR A 205 1.06 6.35 0.87
CA THR A 205 1.76 7.61 1.14
C THR A 205 0.98 8.78 0.57
N PHE A 206 0.77 9.82 1.38
CA PHE A 206 0.10 11.06 1.01
C PHE A 206 1.01 12.26 1.26
N ARG A 207 0.99 13.24 0.35
CA ARG A 207 1.75 14.49 0.48
C ARG A 207 0.83 15.69 0.68
N PHE A 208 1.10 16.50 1.69
CA PHE A 208 0.35 17.70 2.07
C PHE A 208 1.27 18.90 2.20
N ASP A 209 0.72 20.09 2.46
CA ASP A 209 1.56 21.29 2.64
C ASP A 209 2.27 21.22 3.99
N TYR A 210 1.52 20.77 5.02
CA TYR A 210 2.07 20.47 6.34
C TYR A 210 1.43 19.21 6.93
N ALA A 211 2.24 18.37 7.54
CA ALA A 211 1.87 17.17 8.27
C ALA A 211 2.36 17.29 9.72
N PHE A 212 1.41 17.30 10.66
CA PHE A 212 1.66 17.41 12.09
C PHE A 212 1.52 16.04 12.75
N ASP A 213 2.55 15.63 13.45
CA ASP A 213 2.61 14.40 14.24
C ASP A 213 1.82 14.50 15.56
N GLU A 214 1.80 13.42 16.32
CA GLU A 214 1.15 13.35 17.63
C GLU A 214 1.76 14.27 18.70
N SER A 215 3.01 14.73 18.51
CA SER A 215 3.71 15.59 19.46
C SER A 215 3.40 17.08 19.25
N SER A 216 2.83 17.43 18.09
CA SER A 216 2.57 18.80 17.67
C SER A 216 1.45 19.49 18.49
N PRO A 217 1.76 20.57 19.24
CA PRO A 217 0.77 21.32 20.01
C PRO A 217 -0.07 22.26 19.13
N ASN A 218 -1.19 22.74 19.66
CA ASN A 218 -2.09 23.66 18.94
C ASN A 218 -1.39 24.95 18.44
N GLU A 219 -0.42 25.49 19.19
CA GLU A 219 0.33 26.69 18.79
C GLU A 219 1.19 26.43 17.53
N MET A 220 1.78 25.24 17.41
CA MET A 220 2.52 24.85 16.21
C MET A 220 1.60 24.68 15.02
N VAL A 221 0.46 24.01 15.20
CA VAL A 221 -0.57 23.88 14.15
C VAL A 221 -1.04 25.27 13.72
N TYR A 222 -1.38 26.15 14.66
CA TYR A 222 -1.81 27.52 14.40
C TYR A 222 -0.81 28.31 13.56
N ARG A 223 0.48 28.22 13.90
CA ARG A 223 1.58 28.95 13.25
C ARG A 223 1.63 28.72 11.74
N PHE A 224 1.45 27.48 11.29
CA PHE A 224 1.54 27.10 9.88
C PHE A 224 0.19 27.07 9.16
N THR A 225 -0.93 27.22 9.87
CA THR A 225 -2.28 27.12 9.28
C THR A 225 -3.01 28.46 9.27
N ALA A 226 -3.55 28.88 10.42
CA ALA A 226 -4.43 30.03 10.53
C ALA A 226 -3.70 31.35 10.76
N ARG A 227 -2.47 31.33 11.28
CA ARG A 227 -1.69 32.55 11.56
C ARG A 227 -1.41 33.39 10.31
N PRO A 228 -0.94 32.82 9.17
CA PRO A 228 -0.72 33.61 7.95
C PRO A 228 -1.98 34.27 7.41
N LEU A 229 -3.15 33.64 7.65
CA LEU A 229 -4.44 34.16 7.20
C LEU A 229 -4.92 35.39 8.00
N VAL A 230 -4.35 35.65 9.17
CA VAL A 230 -4.64 36.87 9.93
C VAL A 230 -4.21 38.09 9.12
N GLU A 231 -3.08 38.03 8.41
CA GLU A 231 -2.62 39.15 7.59
C GLU A 231 -3.60 39.47 6.45
N THR A 232 -4.13 38.43 5.82
CA THR A 232 -5.11 38.54 4.72
C THR A 232 -6.33 39.40 5.07
N ILE A 233 -6.87 39.29 6.29
CA ILE A 233 -8.05 40.09 6.67
C ILE A 233 -7.72 41.57 6.91
N PHE A 234 -6.48 41.90 7.25
CA PHE A 234 -6.04 43.30 7.35
C PHE A 234 -5.79 43.91 5.96
N GLU A 235 -5.53 43.09 4.97
CA GLU A 235 -5.33 43.45 3.55
C GLU A 235 -6.62 43.49 2.73
N ARG A 236 -7.76 43.64 3.41
CA ARG A 236 -9.11 43.64 2.81
C ARG A 236 -9.51 42.31 2.16
N GLY A 237 -8.95 41.21 2.64
CA GLY A 237 -9.27 39.87 2.18
C GLY A 237 -10.25 39.13 3.07
N MET A 238 -10.64 37.96 2.59
CA MET A 238 -11.47 36.98 3.28
C MET A 238 -10.59 35.77 3.61
N ALA A 239 -10.61 35.35 4.86
CA ALA A 239 -9.85 34.19 5.31
C ALA A 239 -10.81 33.13 5.82
N THR A 240 -10.55 31.86 5.49
CA THR A 240 -11.29 30.74 6.07
C THR A 240 -10.34 29.65 6.52
N CYS A 241 -10.56 29.13 7.73
CA CYS A 241 -9.84 27.97 8.23
C CYS A 241 -10.87 26.98 8.78
N PHE A 242 -10.87 25.76 8.25
CA PHE A 242 -11.82 24.73 8.68
C PHE A 242 -11.12 23.44 9.11
N ALA A 243 -11.58 22.86 10.21
CA ALA A 243 -11.16 21.54 10.67
C ALA A 243 -12.09 20.46 10.12
N TYR A 244 -11.53 19.41 9.51
CA TYR A 244 -12.26 18.31 8.88
C TYR A 244 -11.70 16.96 9.33
N GLY A 245 -12.56 15.95 9.51
CA GLY A 245 -12.15 14.60 9.93
C GLY A 245 -13.23 13.89 10.74
N GLN A 246 -12.98 12.65 11.13
CA GLN A 246 -13.96 11.83 11.84
C GLN A 246 -14.27 12.36 13.24
N THR A 247 -15.39 11.97 13.82
CA THR A 247 -15.62 12.19 15.26
C THR A 247 -14.50 11.58 16.10
N GLY A 248 -14.02 12.34 17.08
CA GLY A 248 -12.89 11.94 17.93
C GLY A 248 -11.49 12.13 17.34
N SER A 249 -11.34 12.62 16.10
CA SER A 249 -10.01 12.87 15.50
C SER A 249 -9.28 14.12 16.03
N GLY A 250 -9.98 15.02 16.75
CA GLY A 250 -9.35 16.21 17.35
C GLY A 250 -9.75 17.56 16.72
N LYS A 251 -10.78 17.62 15.87
CA LYS A 251 -11.29 18.90 15.28
C LYS A 251 -11.57 19.97 16.34
N THR A 252 -12.48 19.69 17.28
CA THR A 252 -12.87 20.65 18.33
C THR A 252 -11.73 20.94 19.31
N HIS A 253 -10.84 19.97 19.57
CA HIS A 253 -9.63 20.21 20.37
C HIS A 253 -8.71 21.23 19.70
N THR A 254 -8.54 21.11 18.39
CA THR A 254 -7.73 22.03 17.58
C THR A 254 -8.35 23.42 17.55
N MET A 255 -9.65 23.52 17.25
CA MET A 255 -10.33 24.81 17.07
C MET A 255 -10.65 25.49 18.39
N GLY A 256 -11.26 24.76 19.33
CA GLY A 256 -11.80 25.27 20.59
C GLY A 256 -10.92 25.07 21.82
N GLY A 257 -9.80 24.34 21.73
CA GLY A 257 -8.84 24.17 22.82
C GLY A 257 -9.00 22.88 23.63
N ASP A 258 -8.15 22.73 24.65
CA ASP A 258 -7.94 21.49 25.40
C ASP A 258 -9.12 21.18 26.32
N PHE A 259 -9.43 19.90 26.51
CA PHE A 259 -10.46 19.46 27.45
C PHE A 259 -9.83 18.92 28.74
N SER A 260 -10.16 19.55 29.87
CA SER A 260 -9.88 19.03 31.22
C SER A 260 -11.19 18.53 31.84
N GLY A 261 -11.51 17.26 31.60
CA GLY A 261 -12.78 16.67 31.99
C GLY A 261 -13.95 17.26 31.18
N LYS A 262 -14.87 17.95 31.85
CA LYS A 262 -15.98 18.67 31.20
C LYS A 262 -15.67 20.13 30.86
N ASN A 263 -14.58 20.68 31.40
CA ASN A 263 -14.20 22.07 31.17
C ASN A 263 -13.26 22.13 29.95
N GLN A 264 -13.52 23.06 29.05
CA GLN A 264 -12.69 23.30 27.88
C GLN A 264 -11.86 24.57 28.10
N ASP A 265 -10.54 24.44 28.10
CA ASP A 265 -9.62 25.57 28.11
C ASP A 265 -9.58 26.19 26.70
N CYS A 266 -10.43 27.19 26.51
CA CYS A 266 -10.59 27.88 25.23
C CYS A 266 -9.36 28.71 24.85
N SER A 267 -8.47 29.02 25.80
CA SER A 267 -7.30 29.89 25.57
C SER A 267 -6.26 29.28 24.64
N LYS A 268 -6.23 27.95 24.53
CA LYS A 268 -5.29 27.18 23.71
C LYS A 268 -5.84 26.74 22.36
N GLY A 269 -7.08 27.09 22.04
CA GLY A 269 -7.70 26.80 20.75
C GLY A 269 -7.29 27.79 19.67
N ILE A 270 -7.34 27.38 18.39
CA ILE A 270 -7.09 28.27 17.25
C ILE A 270 -8.00 29.52 17.30
N TYR A 271 -9.24 29.43 17.81
CA TYR A 271 -10.11 30.60 17.95
C TYR A 271 -9.46 31.72 18.79
N ALA A 272 -8.90 31.36 19.95
CA ALA A 272 -8.26 32.30 20.85
C ALA A 272 -6.91 32.80 20.33
N LEU A 273 -6.11 31.89 19.75
CA LEU A 273 -4.82 32.23 19.16
C LEU A 273 -4.98 33.21 17.99
N ALA A 274 -5.96 32.98 17.12
CA ALA A 274 -6.29 33.92 16.04
C ALA A 274 -6.73 35.28 16.58
N ALA A 275 -7.60 35.30 17.60
CA ALA A 275 -8.03 36.56 18.22
C ALA A 275 -6.87 37.34 18.85
N ARG A 276 -5.95 36.65 19.53
CA ARG A 276 -4.72 37.22 20.10
C ARG A 276 -3.91 37.95 19.02
N ASP A 277 -3.60 37.26 17.93
CA ASP A 277 -2.79 37.82 16.86
C ASP A 277 -3.52 38.95 16.11
N VAL A 278 -4.86 38.88 15.95
CA VAL A 278 -5.67 40.00 15.43
C VAL A 278 -5.52 41.26 16.27
N PHE A 279 -5.68 41.16 17.59
CA PHE A 279 -5.52 42.32 18.48
C PHE A 279 -4.07 42.82 18.57
N GLN A 280 -3.07 41.94 18.41
CA GLN A 280 -1.67 42.35 18.28
C GLN A 280 -1.42 43.10 16.97
N MET A 281 -1.96 42.61 15.84
CA MET A 281 -1.85 43.26 14.54
C MET A 281 -2.54 44.64 14.52
N LEU A 282 -3.69 44.77 15.19
CA LEU A 282 -4.40 46.05 15.31
C LEU A 282 -3.54 47.14 15.99
N LYS A 283 -2.63 46.75 16.89
CA LYS A 283 -1.70 47.66 17.57
C LYS A 283 -0.51 48.09 16.70
N LYS A 284 -0.19 47.37 15.62
CA LYS A 284 0.92 47.73 14.72
C LYS A 284 0.65 49.09 14.06
N PRO A 285 1.66 49.96 13.90
CA PRO A 285 1.48 51.33 13.39
C PRO A 285 0.82 51.37 12.00
N ASN A 286 1.12 50.38 11.15
CA ASN A 286 0.58 50.28 9.79
C ASN A 286 -0.94 50.06 9.76
N TYR A 287 -1.50 49.38 10.75
CA TYR A 287 -2.93 49.08 10.82
C TYR A 287 -3.68 49.99 11.80
N LYS A 288 -2.98 50.56 12.80
CA LYS A 288 -3.57 51.52 13.75
C LYS A 288 -4.22 52.72 13.05
N LYS A 289 -3.61 53.21 11.95
CA LYS A 289 -4.15 54.31 11.11
C LYS A 289 -5.47 53.97 10.39
N LEU A 290 -5.85 52.70 10.32
CA LEU A 290 -7.08 52.28 9.65
C LEU A 290 -8.32 52.41 10.52
N GLU A 291 -8.16 52.57 11.85
CA GLU A 291 -9.25 52.70 12.83
C GLU A 291 -10.28 51.58 12.69
N LEU A 292 -9.80 50.33 12.64
CA LEU A 292 -10.65 49.15 12.48
C LEU A 292 -11.34 48.79 13.80
N GLN A 293 -12.63 48.47 13.70
CA GLN A 293 -13.45 47.92 14.77
C GLN A 293 -13.54 46.40 14.59
N VAL A 294 -13.42 45.65 15.67
CA VAL A 294 -13.42 44.18 15.65
C VAL A 294 -14.77 43.69 16.16
N TYR A 295 -15.42 42.84 15.38
CA TYR A 295 -16.67 42.18 15.74
C TYR A 295 -16.49 40.66 15.72
N ALA A 296 -17.25 39.97 16.56
CA ALA A 296 -17.28 38.52 16.59
C ALA A 296 -18.72 38.00 16.40
N THR A 297 -18.84 36.90 15.66
CA THR A 297 -20.10 36.13 15.53
C THR A 297 -19.83 34.67 15.85
N PHE A 298 -20.84 33.97 16.36
CA PHE A 298 -20.76 32.53 16.57
C PHE A 298 -22.12 31.90 16.31
N PHE A 299 -22.18 30.99 15.34
CA PHE A 299 -23.41 30.29 14.97
C PHE A 299 -23.12 28.82 14.64
N GLU A 300 -24.17 27.99 14.72
CA GLU A 300 -24.11 26.60 14.29
C GLU A 300 -25.03 26.34 13.09
N ILE A 301 -24.61 25.42 12.23
CA ILE A 301 -25.43 24.84 11.18
C ILE A 301 -25.80 23.43 11.62
N TYR A 302 -27.08 23.21 11.86
CA TYR A 302 -27.62 21.97 12.40
C TYR A 302 -28.89 21.57 11.65
N SER A 303 -28.95 20.33 11.17
CA SER A 303 -30.09 19.78 10.43
C SER A 303 -30.57 20.70 9.29
N GLY A 304 -29.64 21.27 8.52
CA GLY A 304 -29.94 22.16 7.39
C GLY A 304 -30.45 23.56 7.78
N LYS A 305 -30.41 23.93 9.06
CA LYS A 305 -30.83 25.24 9.59
C LYS A 305 -29.64 25.93 10.26
N VAL A 306 -29.69 27.25 10.35
CA VAL A 306 -28.65 28.07 10.99
C VAL A 306 -29.19 28.65 12.29
N PHE A 307 -28.41 28.58 13.36
CA PHE A 307 -28.78 29.03 14.70
C PHE A 307 -27.69 29.90 15.31
N ASP A 308 -28.06 31.07 15.82
CA ASP A 308 -27.14 32.00 16.48
C ASP A 308 -26.79 31.51 17.89
N LEU A 309 -25.53 31.17 18.14
CA LEU A 309 -25.08 30.67 19.45
C LEU A 309 -24.92 31.80 20.47
N LEU A 310 -24.71 33.05 20.01
CA LEU A 310 -24.61 34.23 20.88
C LEU A 310 -25.99 34.84 21.20
N ASN A 311 -27.04 34.35 20.54
CA ASN A 311 -28.41 34.76 20.75
C ASN A 311 -29.34 33.56 21.03
N ARG A 312 -28.96 32.70 21.99
CA ARG A 312 -29.77 31.60 22.54
C ARG A 312 -30.38 30.66 21.49
N LYS A 313 -29.61 30.31 20.45
CA LYS A 313 -30.05 29.47 19.32
C LYS A 313 -31.24 30.04 18.53
N THR A 314 -31.29 31.36 18.39
CA THR A 314 -32.29 31.97 17.51
C THR A 314 -32.05 31.49 16.07
N LYS A 315 -33.11 30.97 15.43
CA LYS A 315 -33.03 30.47 14.05
C LYS A 315 -32.84 31.63 13.07
N LEU A 316 -31.82 31.52 12.23
CA LEU A 316 -31.46 32.51 11.22
C LEU A 316 -31.87 32.09 9.81
N ARG A 317 -32.03 33.08 8.92
CA ARG A 317 -32.29 32.85 7.49
C ARG A 317 -31.04 33.16 6.68
N VAL A 318 -30.68 32.25 5.77
CA VAL A 318 -29.58 32.45 4.83
C VAL A 318 -30.17 32.84 3.48
N LEU A 319 -29.88 34.05 3.03
CA LEU A 319 -30.34 34.64 1.78
C LEU A 319 -29.15 35.00 0.89
N GLU A 320 -29.40 35.16 -0.40
CA GLU A 320 -28.41 35.60 -1.39
C GLU A 320 -28.93 36.90 -2.01
N ASP A 321 -28.09 37.93 -2.11
CA ASP A 321 -28.46 39.22 -2.69
C ASP A 321 -28.30 39.26 -4.22
N GLY A 322 -28.68 40.38 -4.85
CA GLY A 322 -28.56 40.56 -6.30
C GLY A 322 -27.12 40.57 -6.83
N LYS A 323 -26.11 40.64 -5.95
CA LYS A 323 -24.68 40.52 -6.28
C LYS A 323 -24.15 39.11 -6.01
N GLN A 324 -25.03 38.15 -5.75
CA GLN A 324 -24.70 36.78 -5.38
C GLN A 324 -23.94 36.65 -4.05
N GLN A 325 -24.00 37.68 -3.18
CA GLN A 325 -23.37 37.62 -1.87
C GLN A 325 -24.32 36.95 -0.87
N VAL A 326 -23.81 35.97 -0.12
CA VAL A 326 -24.62 35.24 0.86
C VAL A 326 -24.64 35.99 2.19
N GLN A 327 -25.84 36.31 2.67
CA GLN A 327 -26.08 37.03 3.91
C GLN A 327 -26.88 36.17 4.90
N VAL A 328 -26.41 36.11 6.15
CA VAL A 328 -27.11 35.45 7.26
C VAL A 328 -27.92 36.50 8.00
N VAL A 329 -29.21 36.58 7.68
CA VAL A 329 -30.11 37.62 8.21
C VAL A 329 -30.44 37.33 9.67
N GLY A 330 -30.20 38.34 10.51
CA GLY A 330 -30.45 38.29 11.96
C GLY A 330 -29.27 37.79 12.79
N LEU A 331 -28.10 37.55 12.18
CA LEU A 331 -26.88 37.18 12.88
C LEU A 331 -26.39 38.35 13.74
N HIS A 332 -26.21 38.12 15.04
CA HIS A 332 -25.74 39.15 15.96
C HIS A 332 -24.22 39.31 15.90
N GLU A 333 -23.77 40.48 15.47
CA GLU A 333 -22.37 40.91 15.55
C GLU A 333 -22.12 41.58 16.91
N ARG A 334 -21.23 40.98 17.73
CA ARG A 334 -20.82 41.55 19.02
C ARG A 334 -19.51 42.31 18.85
N ASP A 335 -19.49 43.58 19.26
CA ASP A 335 -18.28 44.39 19.34
C ASP A 335 -17.34 43.82 20.42
N VAL A 336 -16.07 43.63 20.09
CA VAL A 336 -15.05 43.04 20.99
C VAL A 336 -13.80 43.93 21.00
N LYS A 337 -13.29 44.24 22.19
CA LYS A 337 -12.19 45.20 22.36
C LYS A 337 -10.90 44.57 22.86
N CYS A 338 -10.98 43.37 23.41
CA CYS A 338 -9.83 42.61 23.87
C CYS A 338 -10.02 41.09 23.65
N VAL A 339 -8.96 40.33 23.91
CA VAL A 339 -8.94 38.87 23.73
C VAL A 339 -9.88 38.19 24.71
N GLU A 340 -9.99 38.72 25.92
CA GLU A 340 -10.85 38.20 27.00
C GLU A 340 -12.33 38.29 26.63
N ASP A 341 -12.75 39.32 25.88
CA ASP A 341 -14.12 39.42 25.37
C ASP A 341 -14.42 38.29 24.38
N VAL A 342 -13.46 37.99 23.49
CA VAL A 342 -13.59 36.90 22.52
C VAL A 342 -13.68 35.55 23.22
N LEU A 343 -12.82 35.31 24.22
CA LEU A 343 -12.85 34.08 25.02
C LEU A 343 -14.22 33.86 25.69
N LYS A 344 -14.80 34.90 26.29
CA LYS A 344 -16.15 34.82 26.87
C LYS A 344 -17.22 34.47 25.83
N LEU A 345 -17.14 35.03 24.62
CA LEU A 345 -18.08 34.70 23.55
C LEU A 345 -17.95 33.25 23.08
N ILE A 346 -16.72 32.73 23.03
CA ILE A 346 -16.46 31.32 22.69
C ILE A 346 -17.04 30.41 23.76
N GLU A 347 -16.83 30.71 25.05
CA GLU A 347 -17.41 29.95 26.17
C GLU A 347 -18.95 29.95 26.13
N ILE A 348 -19.56 31.11 25.91
CA ILE A 348 -21.01 31.24 25.73
C ILE A 348 -21.48 30.36 24.56
N GLY A 349 -20.83 30.47 23.41
CA GLY A 349 -21.21 29.71 22.22
C GLY A 349 -21.04 28.20 22.39
N ASN A 350 -19.94 27.75 23.01
CA ASN A 350 -19.70 26.34 23.29
C ASN A 350 -20.70 25.77 24.29
N SER A 351 -21.06 26.53 25.34
CA SER A 351 -22.10 26.12 26.30
C SER A 351 -23.49 26.03 25.67
N CYS A 352 -23.77 26.88 24.68
CA CYS A 352 -25.02 26.83 23.95
C CYS A 352 -25.02 25.71 22.90
N ARG A 353 -23.89 25.37 22.28
CA ARG A 353 -23.80 24.47 21.11
C ARG A 353 -24.52 23.14 21.31
N THR A 354 -25.18 22.66 20.26
CA THR A 354 -25.85 21.36 20.27
C THR A 354 -24.82 20.23 20.41
N SER A 355 -24.76 19.59 21.58
CA SER A 355 -23.93 18.43 21.86
C SER A 355 -24.81 17.19 21.95
N GLY A 356 -24.91 16.42 20.87
CA GLY A 356 -25.59 15.12 20.89
C GLY A 356 -24.71 14.07 21.54
N GLN A 357 -25.26 13.23 22.43
CA GLN A 357 -24.53 12.07 22.94
C GLN A 357 -24.38 11.03 21.82
N THR A 358 -23.16 10.76 21.37
CA THR A 358 -22.83 9.54 20.62
C THR A 358 -22.05 8.59 21.53
N SER A 359 -22.16 7.29 21.29
CA SER A 359 -21.39 6.23 21.97
C SER A 359 -19.87 6.46 21.91
N ALA A 360 -19.38 7.14 20.87
CA ALA A 360 -17.96 7.39 20.64
C ALA A 360 -17.42 8.67 21.33
N ASN A 361 -18.15 9.80 21.34
CA ASN A 361 -17.76 11.05 22.04
C ASN A 361 -18.97 11.95 22.36
N ALA A 362 -18.90 12.67 23.48
CA ALA A 362 -20.02 13.43 24.06
C ALA A 362 -20.09 14.92 23.64
N HIS A 363 -19.19 15.41 22.77
CA HIS A 363 -19.10 16.84 22.47
C HIS A 363 -18.99 17.08 20.94
N SER A 364 -19.74 18.08 20.45
CA SER A 364 -19.58 18.76 19.14
C SER A 364 -19.64 17.98 17.81
N SER A 365 -19.97 16.69 17.78
CA SER A 365 -19.89 15.89 16.52
C SER A 365 -20.99 16.16 15.49
N ARG A 366 -22.13 16.76 15.87
CA ARG A 366 -23.36 16.74 15.06
C ARG A 366 -23.79 18.08 14.45
N SER A 367 -23.10 19.17 14.75
CA SER A 367 -23.34 20.48 14.16
C SER A 367 -22.05 21.11 13.67
N HIS A 368 -22.11 21.87 12.57
CA HIS A 368 -20.98 22.66 12.10
C HIS A 368 -20.97 23.98 12.86
N ALA A 369 -19.89 24.27 13.57
CA ALA A 369 -19.71 25.54 14.28
C ALA A 369 -18.91 26.51 13.42
N VAL A 370 -19.39 27.74 13.30
CA VAL A 370 -18.73 28.82 12.55
C VAL A 370 -18.54 30.01 13.48
N PHE A 371 -17.29 30.26 13.83
CA PHE A 371 -16.87 31.44 14.57
C PHE A 371 -16.24 32.43 13.59
N GLN A 372 -16.68 33.69 13.59
CA GLN A 372 -16.14 34.70 12.68
C GLN A 372 -15.56 35.87 13.44
N ILE A 373 -14.41 36.36 12.97
CA ILE A 373 -13.80 37.63 13.36
C ILE A 373 -13.95 38.57 12.17
N ILE A 374 -14.61 39.71 12.38
CA ILE A 374 -14.97 40.66 11.34
C ILE A 374 -14.31 41.99 11.65
N LEU A 375 -13.56 42.53 10.69
CA LEU A 375 -12.98 43.86 10.77
C LEU A 375 -13.85 44.83 9.98
N ARG A 376 -14.27 45.93 10.62
CA ARG A 376 -15.05 47.00 9.97
C ARG A 376 -14.32 48.33 10.06
N LYS A 377 -14.40 49.11 8.99
CA LYS A 377 -13.93 50.51 8.94
C LYS A 377 -15.13 51.42 8.73
N LYS A 378 -15.45 52.25 9.72
CA LYS A 378 -16.60 53.18 9.67
C LYS A 378 -17.90 52.46 9.25
N GLY A 379 -18.15 51.29 9.83
CA GLY A 379 -19.30 50.42 9.53
C GLY A 379 -19.19 49.54 8.27
N LYS A 380 -18.27 49.83 7.34
CA LYS A 380 -18.06 49.01 6.13
C LYS A 380 -17.19 47.79 6.43
N LEU A 381 -17.52 46.64 5.86
CA LEU A 381 -16.71 45.43 5.96
C LEU A 381 -15.33 45.68 5.34
N HIS A 382 -14.29 45.45 6.14
CA HIS A 382 -12.89 45.54 5.71
C HIS A 382 -12.35 44.14 5.44
N GLY A 383 -12.48 43.21 6.38
CA GLY A 383 -12.05 41.81 6.21
C GLY A 383 -12.82 40.87 7.13
N LYS A 384 -12.84 39.57 6.80
CA LYS A 384 -13.57 38.54 7.56
C LYS A 384 -12.75 37.28 7.66
N PHE A 385 -12.51 36.80 8.89
CA PHE A 385 -11.91 35.51 9.16
C PHE A 385 -12.98 34.55 9.66
N SER A 386 -13.27 33.49 8.92
CA SER A 386 -14.18 32.42 9.34
C SER A 386 -13.38 31.21 9.82
N LEU A 387 -13.58 30.83 11.07
CA LEU A 387 -12.95 29.69 11.73
C LEU A 387 -14.05 28.63 11.98
N ILE A 388 -13.87 27.44 11.42
CA ILE A 388 -14.96 26.48 11.27
C ILE A 388 -14.57 25.14 11.87
N ASP A 389 -15.41 24.62 12.76
CA ASP A 389 -15.33 23.26 13.31
C ASP A 389 -16.45 22.43 12.69
N LEU A 390 -16.11 21.65 11.67
CA LEU A 390 -17.08 20.83 10.95
C LEU A 390 -17.53 19.63 11.80
N ALA A 391 -18.73 19.13 11.52
CA ALA A 391 -19.21 17.86 12.04
C ALA A 391 -18.35 16.67 11.57
N GLY A 392 -18.48 15.53 12.24
CA GLY A 392 -17.79 14.29 11.87
C GLY A 392 -18.17 13.77 10.48
N ASN A 393 -17.20 13.17 9.78
CA ASN A 393 -17.40 12.56 8.45
C ASN A 393 -17.57 11.03 8.48
N GLU A 394 -17.87 10.44 9.64
CA GLU A 394 -18.14 9.01 9.80
C GLU A 394 -19.36 8.51 8.99
N ARG A 395 -19.38 7.20 8.71
CA ARG A 395 -20.39 6.60 7.82
C ARG A 395 -21.67 6.31 8.61
N GLY A 396 -22.81 6.32 7.90
CA GLY A 396 -24.10 5.98 8.51
C GLY A 396 -24.14 4.57 9.12
N ALA A 397 -23.32 3.64 8.61
CA ALA A 397 -23.16 2.29 9.14
C ALA A 397 -22.73 2.28 10.61
N ASP A 398 -21.86 3.22 11.00
CA ASP A 398 -21.33 3.41 12.35
C ASP A 398 -22.41 3.86 13.36
N THR A 399 -23.59 4.27 12.85
CA THR A 399 -24.73 4.80 13.61
C THR A 399 -26.03 4.02 13.35
N SER A 400 -25.94 2.82 12.76
CA SER A 400 -27.12 2.03 12.34
C SER A 400 -28.04 1.63 13.51
N SER A 401 -27.49 1.42 14.70
CA SER A 401 -28.24 1.14 15.94
C SER A 401 -28.80 2.40 16.64
N ALA A 402 -28.52 3.59 16.11
CA ALA A 402 -28.95 4.84 16.72
C ALA A 402 -30.42 5.16 16.43
N ASP A 403 -31.00 5.95 17.31
CA ASP A 403 -32.34 6.51 17.26
C ASP A 403 -32.62 7.33 15.98
N ARG A 404 -33.90 7.40 15.56
CA ARG A 404 -34.35 8.02 14.30
C ARG A 404 -33.80 9.44 14.12
N GLN A 405 -33.78 10.21 15.19
CA GLN A 405 -33.30 11.59 15.19
C GLN A 405 -31.79 11.67 14.90
N THR A 406 -30.99 10.82 15.54
CA THR A 406 -29.55 10.68 15.27
C THR A 406 -29.26 10.27 13.82
N ARG A 407 -30.07 9.39 13.23
CA ARG A 407 -29.91 8.99 11.82
C ARG A 407 -30.20 10.14 10.84
N LEU A 408 -31.22 10.95 11.12
CA LEU A 408 -31.54 12.14 10.31
C LEU A 408 -30.44 13.20 10.41
N GLU A 409 -29.88 13.40 11.60
CA GLU A 409 -28.72 14.28 11.80
C GLU A 409 -27.51 13.81 10.99
N GLY A 410 -27.17 12.51 11.07
CA GLY A 410 -26.09 11.91 10.29
C GLY A 410 -26.28 12.07 8.78
N ALA A 411 -27.52 11.93 8.28
CA ALA A 411 -27.83 12.12 6.87
C ALA A 411 -27.59 13.58 6.41
N GLU A 412 -28.02 14.56 7.20
CA GLU A 412 -27.82 15.98 6.88
C GLU A 412 -26.34 16.41 7.00
N ILE A 413 -25.59 15.84 7.95
CA ILE A 413 -24.14 16.04 8.04
C ILE A 413 -23.46 15.54 6.77
N ASN A 414 -23.72 14.29 6.39
CA ASN A 414 -23.14 13.69 5.18
C ASN A 414 -23.52 14.44 3.91
N LYS A 415 -24.78 14.90 3.80
CA LYS A 415 -25.22 15.76 2.69
C LYS A 415 -24.45 17.07 2.62
N SER A 416 -24.22 17.72 3.76
CA SER A 416 -23.47 18.99 3.80
C SER A 416 -21.99 18.82 3.44
N LEU A 417 -21.35 17.73 3.89
CA LEU A 417 -19.96 17.40 3.56
C LEU A 417 -19.80 16.92 2.11
N LEU A 418 -20.77 16.17 1.58
CA LEU A 418 -20.81 15.78 0.17
C LEU A 418 -20.96 17.03 -0.73
N ALA A 419 -21.85 17.95 -0.37
CA ALA A 419 -21.98 19.23 -1.08
C ALA A 419 -20.66 20.01 -1.08
N LEU A 420 -19.95 20.06 0.05
CA LEU A 420 -18.63 20.70 0.13
C LEU A 420 -17.61 20.00 -0.78
N LYS A 421 -17.59 18.66 -0.78
CA LYS A 421 -16.76 17.86 -1.69
C LYS A 421 -17.04 18.15 -3.16
N GLU A 422 -18.30 18.23 -3.54
CA GLU A 422 -18.70 18.52 -4.91
C GLU A 422 -18.38 19.97 -5.32
N CYS A 423 -18.49 20.93 -4.40
CA CYS A 423 -18.06 22.31 -4.66
C CYS A 423 -16.56 22.39 -4.92
N ILE A 424 -15.75 21.76 -4.06
CA ILE A 424 -14.29 21.66 -4.23
C ILE A 424 -13.96 20.97 -5.56
N ARG A 425 -14.57 19.82 -5.86
CA ARG A 425 -14.34 19.10 -7.11
C ARG A 425 -14.71 19.92 -8.36
N ALA A 426 -15.80 20.68 -8.29
CA ALA A 426 -16.23 21.55 -9.39
C ALA A 426 -15.27 22.74 -9.59
N LEU A 427 -14.74 23.32 -8.51
CA LEU A 427 -13.70 24.34 -8.56
C LEU A 427 -12.42 23.79 -9.20
N GLY A 428 -11.99 22.58 -8.85
CA GLY A 428 -10.75 21.98 -9.38
C GLY A 428 -10.80 21.64 -10.86
N ARG A 429 -11.99 21.34 -11.36
CA ARG A 429 -12.23 21.08 -12.78
C ARG A 429 -12.64 22.35 -13.55
N ASN A 430 -12.58 23.53 -12.91
CA ASN A 430 -13.03 24.80 -13.47
C ASN A 430 -14.42 24.72 -14.13
N LYS A 431 -15.36 24.00 -13.49
CA LYS A 431 -16.72 23.89 -14.03
C LYS A 431 -17.41 25.25 -14.01
N PRO A 432 -18.14 25.63 -15.07
CA PRO A 432 -18.80 26.93 -15.15
C PRO A 432 -19.87 27.15 -14.06
N HIS A 433 -20.48 26.05 -13.58
CA HIS A 433 -21.41 26.09 -12.46
C HIS A 433 -20.90 25.25 -11.28
N THR A 434 -20.60 25.92 -10.16
CA THR A 434 -20.27 25.27 -8.89
C THR A 434 -21.49 25.22 -7.97
N PRO A 435 -21.89 24.04 -7.44
CA PRO A 435 -23.17 23.84 -6.76
C PRO A 435 -23.20 24.35 -5.30
N PHE A 436 -22.84 25.61 -5.05
CA PHE A 436 -22.83 26.22 -3.71
C PHE A 436 -24.20 26.27 -3.02
N ARG A 437 -25.29 26.05 -3.76
CA ARG A 437 -26.65 26.01 -3.20
C ARG A 437 -27.04 24.65 -2.61
N ALA A 438 -26.24 23.61 -2.79
CA ALA A 438 -26.56 22.25 -2.38
C ALA A 438 -26.68 22.05 -0.85
N SER A 439 -25.99 22.87 -0.04
CA SER A 439 -26.12 22.84 1.42
C SER A 439 -26.01 24.24 2.04
N LYS A 440 -26.54 24.44 3.24
CA LYS A 440 -26.37 25.72 3.96
C LYS A 440 -24.91 26.03 4.31
N LEU A 441 -24.11 24.99 4.56
CA LEU A 441 -22.67 25.14 4.79
C LEU A 441 -21.97 25.71 3.55
N THR A 442 -22.23 25.13 2.37
CA THR A 442 -21.62 25.59 1.11
C THR A 442 -22.13 26.96 0.68
N GLN A 443 -23.39 27.30 0.99
CA GLN A 443 -23.92 28.66 0.79
C GLN A 443 -23.14 29.67 1.63
N VAL A 444 -22.98 29.42 2.93
CA VAL A 444 -22.25 30.32 3.84
C VAL A 444 -20.77 30.44 3.46
N LEU A 445 -20.17 29.37 2.95
CA LEU A 445 -18.77 29.33 2.55
C LEU A 445 -18.47 29.88 1.15
N ARG A 446 -19.50 30.20 0.35
CA ARG A 446 -19.35 30.61 -1.05
C ARG A 446 -18.31 31.72 -1.24
N ASP A 447 -18.46 32.82 -0.49
CA ASP A 447 -17.59 33.99 -0.56
C ASP A 447 -16.13 33.65 -0.26
N SER A 448 -15.89 32.59 0.52
CA SER A 448 -14.55 32.17 0.95
C SER A 448 -13.81 31.37 -0.12
N PHE A 449 -14.52 30.76 -1.06
CA PHE A 449 -13.90 30.00 -2.15
C PHE A 449 -13.80 30.82 -3.45
N ILE A 450 -14.79 31.65 -3.75
CA ILE A 450 -14.85 32.39 -5.03
C ILE A 450 -14.18 33.77 -4.93
N GLY A 451 -14.05 34.35 -3.72
CA GLY A 451 -13.50 35.70 -3.56
C GLY A 451 -12.11 35.87 -4.17
N GLU A 452 -11.91 36.97 -4.92
CA GLU A 452 -10.63 37.30 -5.58
C GLU A 452 -9.49 37.41 -4.58
N ASN A 453 -9.72 38.09 -3.45
CA ASN A 453 -8.79 38.19 -2.34
C ASN A 453 -9.20 37.26 -1.19
N SER A 454 -9.36 35.97 -1.48
CA SER A 454 -9.72 34.96 -0.49
C SER A 454 -8.65 33.90 -0.34
N ARG A 455 -8.27 33.61 0.91
CA ARG A 455 -7.35 32.53 1.28
C ARG A 455 -8.05 31.54 2.20
N THR A 456 -7.79 30.25 1.99
CA THR A 456 -8.43 29.17 2.73
C THR A 456 -7.39 28.18 3.26
N CYS A 457 -7.58 27.70 4.49
CA CYS A 457 -6.81 26.60 5.08
C CYS A 457 -7.74 25.46 5.50
N MET A 458 -7.37 24.23 5.16
CA MET A 458 -8.01 23.00 5.59
C MET A 458 -7.09 22.28 6.57
N ILE A 459 -7.59 21.98 7.77
CA ILE A 459 -6.89 21.14 8.76
C ILE A 459 -7.62 19.80 8.82
N ALA A 460 -7.07 18.79 8.16
CA ALA A 460 -7.55 17.42 8.21
C ALA A 460 -7.04 16.71 9.47
N THR A 461 -7.91 16.43 10.44
CA THR A 461 -7.56 15.71 11.66
C THR A 461 -7.82 14.22 11.51
N ILE A 462 -6.85 13.39 11.89
CA ILE A 462 -6.90 11.93 11.74
C ILE A 462 -6.68 11.19 13.06
N SER A 463 -7.32 10.03 13.20
CA SER A 463 -7.14 9.12 14.34
C SER A 463 -6.05 8.08 13.98
N PRO A 464 -5.09 7.81 14.88
CA PRO A 464 -4.00 6.88 14.59
C PRO A 464 -4.40 5.39 14.65
N GLY A 465 -5.50 5.06 15.33
CA GLY A 465 -5.89 3.68 15.62
C GLY A 465 -6.27 2.87 14.38
N MET A 466 -5.93 1.57 14.38
CA MET A 466 -6.23 0.61 13.33
C MET A 466 -7.73 0.50 13.07
N ALA A 467 -8.56 0.56 14.13
CA ALA A 467 -10.01 0.55 14.01
C ALA A 467 -10.56 1.76 13.22
N SER A 468 -9.80 2.86 13.15
CA SER A 468 -10.15 4.10 12.42
C SER A 468 -9.47 4.21 11.06
N CYS A 469 -8.80 3.16 10.57
CA CYS A 469 -8.01 3.20 9.34
C CYS A 469 -8.85 3.60 8.11
N GLU A 470 -10.04 3.02 7.95
CA GLU A 470 -10.94 3.35 6.82
C GLU A 470 -11.36 4.83 6.84
N ASN A 471 -11.79 5.34 8.00
CA ASN A 471 -12.18 6.76 8.15
C ASN A 471 -11.00 7.70 7.93
N THR A 472 -9.80 7.29 8.34
CA THR A 472 -8.56 8.04 8.12
C THR A 472 -8.21 8.11 6.65
N LEU A 473 -8.25 6.99 5.91
CA LEU A 473 -8.04 6.96 4.46
C LEU A 473 -9.07 7.82 3.72
N ASN A 474 -10.33 7.78 4.13
CA ASN A 474 -11.36 8.64 3.55
C ASN A 474 -11.08 10.13 3.77
N THR A 475 -10.61 10.50 4.96
CA THR A 475 -10.19 11.87 5.30
C THR A 475 -8.99 12.33 4.47
N LEU A 476 -7.95 11.50 4.35
CA LEU A 476 -6.73 11.81 3.60
C LEU A 476 -6.99 11.90 2.09
N ARG A 477 -7.74 10.96 1.52
CA ARG A 477 -8.15 11.01 0.11
C ARG A 477 -9.05 12.21 -0.19
N TYR A 478 -9.80 12.71 0.79
CA TYR A 478 -10.55 13.94 0.61
C TYR A 478 -9.62 15.15 0.59
N ALA A 479 -8.73 15.28 1.59
CA ALA A 479 -7.75 16.35 1.67
C ALA A 479 -6.85 16.42 0.42
N ASN A 480 -6.41 15.28 -0.11
CA ASN A 480 -5.57 15.23 -1.32
C ASN A 480 -6.24 15.90 -2.52
N ARG A 481 -7.55 15.65 -2.71
CA ARG A 481 -8.34 16.26 -3.79
C ARG A 481 -8.55 17.76 -3.59
N VAL A 482 -8.52 18.25 -2.35
CA VAL A 482 -8.56 19.70 -2.05
C VAL A 482 -7.22 20.35 -2.42
N LYS A 483 -6.10 19.66 -2.17
CA LYS A 483 -4.77 20.16 -2.51
C LYS A 483 -4.56 20.27 -4.02
N GLU A 484 -5.09 19.33 -4.82
CA GLU A 484 -5.06 19.37 -6.28
C GLU A 484 -5.68 20.66 -6.89
N LEU A 485 -6.51 21.40 -6.13
CA LEU A 485 -7.08 22.69 -6.55
C LEU A 485 -6.07 23.84 -6.67
N THR A 486 -4.90 23.71 -6.05
CA THR A 486 -3.91 24.81 -5.91
C THR A 486 -2.99 24.98 -7.12
N VAL A 487 -2.98 24.01 -8.03
CA VAL A 487 -2.10 24.05 -9.20
C VAL A 487 -2.78 24.89 -10.28
N ASP A 488 -2.47 26.19 -10.30
CA ASP A 488 -2.90 27.09 -11.37
C ASP A 488 -2.40 26.58 -12.73
N PRO A 489 -3.28 26.40 -13.74
CA PRO A 489 -2.87 25.95 -15.07
C PRO A 489 -1.92 26.93 -15.79
N CYS A 490 -1.84 28.18 -15.32
CA CYS A 490 -1.13 29.26 -16.00
C CYS A 490 0.37 29.36 -15.62
N VAL A 491 0.76 28.88 -14.43
CA VAL A 491 2.17 28.83 -14.00
C VAL A 491 2.85 27.52 -14.42
N ALA A 492 2.08 26.52 -14.88
CA ALA A 492 2.57 25.30 -15.49
C ALA A 492 3.17 25.50 -16.91
N GLY A 493 3.28 26.75 -17.38
CA GLY A 493 3.79 27.13 -18.69
C GLY A 493 5.30 27.28 -18.80
N ASP A 494 6.04 27.50 -17.71
CA ASP A 494 7.49 27.82 -17.79
C ASP A 494 8.38 27.14 -16.73
N LEU A 495 7.85 26.11 -16.06
CA LEU A 495 8.62 25.12 -15.29
C LEU A 495 8.25 23.70 -15.73
N ARG A 496 8.25 23.48 -17.05
CA ARG A 496 8.33 22.14 -17.63
C ARG A 496 9.80 21.90 -18.01
N PRO A 497 10.50 21.14 -17.17
CA PRO A 497 10.75 19.75 -17.57
C PRO A 497 9.92 18.78 -16.71
N MET A 498 9.43 17.71 -17.35
CA MET A 498 8.98 16.45 -16.73
C MET A 498 7.51 16.24 -16.33
N LEU A 499 6.52 16.97 -16.86
CA LEU A 499 5.09 16.60 -16.72
C LEU A 499 4.29 16.69 -18.04
N HIS A 500 4.89 16.28 -19.16
CA HIS A 500 4.22 16.14 -20.45
C HIS A 500 4.19 14.70 -20.98
N HIS A 501 4.04 13.69 -20.10
CA HIS A 501 3.75 12.31 -20.51
C HIS A 501 2.52 11.68 -19.83
N ALA A 502 1.81 12.39 -18.94
CA ALA A 502 0.73 11.81 -18.13
C ALA A 502 -0.69 11.94 -18.74
N GLN A 503 -0.84 12.08 -20.06
CA GLN A 503 -2.16 12.05 -20.71
C GLN A 503 -2.26 11.25 -22.00
N ASN A 504 -1.19 10.54 -22.38
CA ASN A 504 -1.23 9.49 -23.41
C ASN A 504 -0.85 8.09 -22.87
N GLN A 505 -0.82 7.88 -21.56
CA GLN A 505 -0.51 6.58 -20.94
C GLN A 505 -1.68 6.06 -20.10
N LEU A 506 -2.86 6.02 -20.70
CA LEU A 506 -3.94 5.14 -20.22
C LEU A 506 -3.98 3.81 -20.98
N ASP A 507 -3.08 3.60 -21.94
CA ASP A 507 -2.92 2.34 -22.67
C ASP A 507 -1.60 1.60 -22.33
N ASP A 508 -0.75 2.13 -21.43
CA ASP A 508 0.56 1.53 -21.06
C ASP A 508 0.69 1.15 -19.56
N LEU A 509 -0.41 1.19 -18.80
CA LEU A 509 -0.41 0.88 -17.35
C LEU A 509 -1.22 -0.38 -17.01
N GLU A 510 -1.20 -1.37 -17.91
CA GLU A 510 -1.62 -2.74 -17.62
C GLU A 510 -0.42 -3.71 -17.58
N THR A 511 0.76 -3.24 -18.03
CA THR A 511 2.03 -3.99 -18.12
C THR A 511 2.96 -3.78 -16.91
N LEU A 512 2.42 -3.55 -15.72
CA LEU A 512 3.23 -3.41 -14.48
C LEU A 512 2.62 -4.13 -13.26
N TRP A 513 1.90 -5.23 -13.51
CA TRP A 513 1.63 -6.24 -12.48
C TRP A 513 2.11 -7.63 -12.91
N GLY A 514 3.30 -7.66 -13.53
CA GLY A 514 4.12 -8.85 -13.72
C GLY A 514 5.16 -8.98 -12.60
N VAL A 515 4.81 -9.78 -11.59
CA VAL A 515 5.67 -10.56 -10.68
C VAL A 515 7.20 -10.37 -10.76
N GLY A 516 7.77 -9.95 -9.62
CA GLY A 516 9.04 -10.48 -9.09
C GLY A 516 10.33 -9.83 -9.60
N SER A 517 11.04 -9.13 -8.72
CA SER A 517 12.50 -9.06 -8.81
C SER A 517 13.14 -8.96 -7.43
N SER A 518 13.99 -9.95 -7.18
CA SER A 518 14.88 -10.14 -6.04
C SER A 518 15.85 -8.95 -5.86
N PRO A 519 16.26 -8.61 -4.63
CA PRO A 519 17.21 -7.52 -4.33
C PRO A 519 18.68 -7.87 -4.68
N GLN A 520 18.94 -8.38 -5.89
CA GLN A 520 20.29 -8.85 -6.29
C GLN A 520 20.91 -8.11 -7.48
N ARG A 521 20.23 -7.12 -8.09
CA ARG A 521 20.76 -6.40 -9.26
C ARG A 521 21.69 -5.22 -8.94
N ASP A 522 21.78 -4.77 -7.69
CA ASP A 522 22.67 -3.65 -7.33
C ASP A 522 24.12 -4.07 -7.00
N ASP A 523 24.36 -5.33 -6.63
CA ASP A 523 25.70 -5.82 -6.29
C ASP A 523 26.58 -6.07 -7.53
N LEU A 524 25.97 -6.29 -8.71
CA LEU A 524 26.69 -6.61 -9.94
C LEU A 524 27.26 -5.36 -10.64
N LYS A 525 26.65 -4.19 -10.42
CA LYS A 525 27.15 -2.91 -10.94
C LYS A 525 28.39 -2.43 -10.19
N LEU A 526 28.48 -2.76 -8.89
CA LEU A 526 29.64 -2.48 -8.03
C LEU A 526 30.86 -3.37 -8.31
N LEU A 527 30.67 -4.54 -8.93
CA LEU A 527 31.78 -5.46 -9.26
C LEU A 527 32.47 -5.12 -10.60
N CYS A 528 31.77 -4.50 -11.56
CA CYS A 528 32.36 -4.08 -12.82
C CYS A 528 33.22 -2.81 -12.72
N GLU A 529 32.98 -1.94 -11.75
CA GLU A 529 33.79 -0.71 -11.58
C GLU A 529 35.17 -0.98 -10.93
N GLN A 530 35.42 -2.21 -10.44
CA GLN A 530 36.64 -2.52 -9.67
C GLN A 530 37.73 -3.30 -10.42
N ASN A 531 37.54 -3.73 -11.67
CA ASN A 531 38.58 -4.44 -12.43
C ASN A 531 38.62 -3.97 -13.89
N GLU A 532 39.40 -2.92 -14.16
CA GLU A 532 39.60 -2.33 -15.49
C GLU A 532 40.68 -3.02 -16.35
N GLU A 533 41.18 -4.19 -15.98
CA GLU A 533 42.25 -4.85 -16.75
C GLU A 533 41.87 -6.27 -17.22
N GLU A 534 41.86 -6.42 -18.55
CA GLU A 534 41.74 -7.63 -19.38
C GLU A 534 40.39 -8.36 -19.48
N VAL A 535 39.49 -7.86 -20.33
CA VAL A 535 38.32 -8.63 -20.80
C VAL A 535 38.63 -9.29 -22.15
N SER A 536 38.78 -10.62 -22.14
CA SER A 536 38.93 -11.45 -23.35
C SER A 536 37.61 -11.51 -24.16
N PRO A 537 37.64 -11.57 -25.51
CA PRO A 537 36.45 -11.66 -26.39
C PRO A 537 35.49 -12.83 -26.08
N GLN A 538 35.96 -13.86 -25.37
CA GLN A 538 35.17 -15.01 -24.92
C GLN A 538 34.20 -14.69 -23.77
N LEU A 539 34.50 -13.67 -22.96
CA LEU A 539 33.64 -13.27 -21.85
C LEU A 539 32.39 -12.53 -22.35
N PHE A 540 32.51 -11.79 -23.46
CA PHE A 540 31.42 -11.01 -24.06
C PHE A 540 30.35 -11.92 -24.70
N THR A 541 30.78 -12.99 -25.38
CA THR A 541 29.89 -14.02 -25.96
C THR A 541 29.19 -14.85 -24.88
N PHE A 542 29.83 -15.07 -23.73
CA PHE A 542 29.21 -15.73 -22.59
C PHE A 542 28.16 -14.84 -21.91
N HIS A 543 28.44 -13.54 -21.73
CA HIS A 543 27.47 -12.59 -21.16
C HIS A 543 26.22 -12.41 -22.03
N GLU A 544 26.37 -12.40 -23.36
CA GLU A 544 25.23 -12.33 -24.30
C GLU A 544 24.34 -13.59 -24.22
N ALA A 545 24.95 -14.78 -24.16
CA ALA A 545 24.22 -16.03 -23.99
C ALA A 545 23.48 -16.12 -22.64
N VAL A 546 24.11 -15.66 -21.55
CA VAL A 546 23.45 -15.61 -20.23
C VAL A 546 22.30 -14.60 -20.21
N SER A 547 22.43 -13.45 -20.89
CA SER A 547 21.36 -12.47 -20.97
C SER A 547 20.14 -13.00 -21.74
N GLN A 548 20.36 -13.70 -22.86
CA GLN A 548 19.30 -14.35 -23.62
C GLN A 548 18.60 -15.46 -22.82
N MET A 549 19.34 -16.19 -21.99
CA MET A 549 18.78 -17.22 -21.10
C MET A 549 17.85 -16.64 -20.03
N VAL A 550 18.23 -15.50 -19.43
CA VAL A 550 17.39 -14.79 -18.45
C VAL A 550 16.13 -14.25 -19.10
N GLU A 551 16.22 -13.72 -20.32
CA GLU A 551 15.05 -13.27 -21.08
C GLU A 551 14.09 -14.43 -21.43
N MET A 552 14.62 -15.58 -21.84
CA MET A 552 13.81 -16.77 -22.08
C MET A 552 13.15 -17.31 -20.80
N GLU A 553 13.83 -17.23 -19.64
CA GLU A 553 13.27 -17.61 -18.35
C GLU A 553 12.11 -16.67 -17.96
N GLU A 554 12.31 -15.35 -18.06
CA GLU A 554 11.29 -14.35 -17.78
C GLU A 554 10.05 -14.56 -18.67
N GLN A 555 10.24 -14.83 -19.97
CA GLN A 555 9.16 -15.09 -20.91
C GLN A 555 8.36 -16.37 -20.58
N VAL A 556 9.03 -17.49 -20.26
CA VAL A 556 8.32 -18.73 -19.88
C VAL A 556 7.54 -18.55 -18.58
N LEU A 557 8.07 -17.78 -17.62
CA LEU A 557 7.38 -17.48 -16.38
C LEU A 557 6.19 -16.54 -16.57
N GLU A 558 6.28 -15.58 -17.49
CA GLU A 558 5.17 -14.69 -17.85
C GLU A 558 4.06 -15.45 -18.58
N ASP A 559 4.40 -16.27 -19.56
CA ASP A 559 3.43 -17.11 -20.26
C ASP A 559 2.75 -18.11 -19.31
N HIS A 560 3.50 -18.71 -18.38
CA HIS A 560 2.91 -19.58 -17.35
C HIS A 560 1.93 -18.84 -16.44
N ARG A 561 2.21 -17.57 -16.09
CA ARG A 561 1.28 -16.73 -15.34
C ARG A 561 0.02 -16.38 -16.15
N ALA A 562 0.17 -16.11 -17.44
CA ALA A 562 -0.95 -15.84 -18.33
C ALA A 562 -1.88 -17.06 -18.46
N VAL A 563 -1.32 -18.27 -18.65
CA VAL A 563 -2.10 -19.53 -18.66
C VAL A 563 -2.82 -19.75 -17.34
N PHE A 564 -2.18 -19.45 -16.20
CA PHE A 564 -2.82 -19.57 -14.89
C PHE A 564 -4.00 -18.61 -14.73
N GLN A 565 -3.88 -17.35 -15.18
CA GLN A 565 -4.98 -16.39 -15.16
C GLN A 565 -6.14 -16.83 -16.07
N GLU A 566 -5.82 -17.29 -17.28
CA GLU A 566 -6.82 -17.79 -18.23
C GLU A 566 -7.51 -19.06 -17.69
N SER A 567 -6.80 -19.90 -16.94
CA SER A 567 -7.39 -21.04 -16.25
C SER A 567 -8.42 -20.67 -15.19
N ILE A 568 -8.31 -19.50 -14.56
CA ILE A 568 -9.33 -19.00 -13.64
C ILE A 568 -10.59 -18.60 -14.43
N ARG A 569 -10.40 -17.92 -15.57
CA ARG A 569 -11.51 -17.52 -16.46
C ARG A 569 -12.28 -18.73 -16.99
N TRP A 570 -11.57 -19.76 -17.47
CA TRP A 570 -12.21 -20.99 -17.90
C TRP A 570 -12.99 -21.70 -16.80
N LEU A 571 -12.51 -21.65 -15.55
CA LEU A 571 -13.24 -22.24 -14.42
C LEU A 571 -14.54 -21.49 -14.12
N GLU A 572 -14.58 -20.17 -14.34
CA GLU A 572 -15.80 -19.37 -14.23
C GLU A 572 -16.77 -19.68 -15.37
N ASP A 573 -16.28 -19.80 -16.61
CA ASP A 573 -17.10 -20.15 -17.78
C ASP A 573 -17.66 -21.59 -17.67
N GLU A 574 -16.83 -22.56 -17.24
CA GLU A 574 -17.28 -23.93 -16.96
C GLU A 574 -18.29 -24.00 -15.82
N LYS A 575 -18.11 -23.18 -14.78
CA LYS A 575 -19.08 -23.07 -13.70
C LYS A 575 -20.42 -22.52 -14.20
N SER A 576 -20.41 -21.48 -15.03
CA SER A 576 -21.61 -20.94 -15.65
C SER A 576 -22.30 -21.97 -16.55
N LEU A 577 -21.53 -22.75 -17.31
CA LEU A 577 -22.05 -23.85 -18.13
C LEU A 577 -22.72 -24.94 -17.30
N LEU A 578 -22.13 -25.29 -16.16
CA LEU A 578 -22.72 -26.26 -15.23
C LEU A 578 -24.00 -25.72 -14.58
N GLU A 579 -24.05 -24.44 -14.21
CA GLU A 579 -25.26 -23.81 -13.65
C GLU A 579 -26.42 -23.82 -14.66
N MET A 580 -26.16 -23.66 -15.97
CA MET A 580 -27.22 -23.78 -17.00
C MET A 580 -27.86 -25.17 -17.04
N THR A 581 -27.15 -26.23 -16.64
CA THR A 581 -27.71 -27.59 -16.60
C THR A 581 -28.75 -27.80 -15.49
N GLU A 582 -28.88 -26.83 -14.56
CA GLU A 582 -29.89 -26.85 -13.50
C GLU A 582 -31.28 -26.39 -13.98
N GLU A 583 -31.38 -25.79 -15.18
CA GLU A 583 -32.65 -25.43 -15.80
C GLU A 583 -33.32 -26.66 -16.46
N VAL A 584 -34.65 -26.77 -16.35
CA VAL A 584 -35.38 -27.97 -16.83
C VAL A 584 -35.35 -28.12 -18.36
N ASP A 585 -35.17 -27.01 -19.08
CA ASP A 585 -35.31 -26.90 -20.53
C ASP A 585 -34.04 -26.35 -21.21
N TYR A 586 -32.86 -26.63 -20.66
CA TYR A 586 -31.60 -26.08 -21.19
C TYR A 586 -31.20 -26.68 -22.55
N ASP A 587 -30.57 -25.87 -23.40
CA ASP A 587 -30.16 -26.25 -24.74
C ASP A 587 -28.87 -27.10 -24.70
N VAL A 588 -29.02 -28.40 -24.93
CA VAL A 588 -27.93 -29.40 -24.88
C VAL A 588 -26.93 -29.22 -26.02
N ASP A 589 -27.37 -28.80 -27.21
CA ASP A 589 -26.47 -28.55 -28.36
C ASP A 589 -25.63 -27.30 -28.11
N SER A 590 -26.23 -26.25 -27.53
CA SER A 590 -25.52 -25.05 -27.10
C SER A 590 -24.50 -25.34 -26.00
N TYR A 591 -24.86 -26.17 -25.01
CA TYR A 591 -23.94 -26.62 -23.96
C TYR A 591 -22.74 -27.38 -24.53
N ALA A 592 -22.96 -28.37 -25.40
CA ALA A 592 -21.89 -29.16 -26.01
C ALA A 592 -20.94 -28.30 -26.86
N THR A 593 -21.50 -27.37 -27.66
CA THR A 593 -20.71 -26.47 -28.51
C THR A 593 -19.84 -25.52 -27.69
N GLN A 594 -20.37 -24.96 -26.60
CA GLN A 594 -19.62 -24.05 -25.74
C GLN A 594 -18.54 -24.78 -24.94
N LEU A 595 -18.82 -26.00 -24.47
CA LEU A 595 -17.82 -26.82 -23.78
C LEU A 595 -16.69 -27.26 -24.71
N GLU A 596 -17.01 -27.67 -25.95
CA GLU A 596 -16.02 -28.01 -26.97
C GLU A 596 -15.09 -26.81 -27.26
N ALA A 597 -15.65 -25.61 -27.43
CA ALA A 597 -14.86 -24.39 -27.64
C ALA A 597 -13.91 -24.06 -26.48
N ILE A 598 -14.33 -24.25 -25.22
CA ILE A 598 -13.48 -24.04 -24.05
C ILE A 598 -12.35 -25.08 -24.01
N LEU A 599 -12.64 -26.34 -24.34
CA LEU A 599 -11.64 -27.42 -24.36
C LEU A 599 -10.60 -27.21 -25.45
N ASP A 600 -11.02 -26.79 -26.65
CA ASP A 600 -10.09 -26.48 -27.75
C ASP A 600 -9.17 -25.30 -27.37
N GLN A 601 -9.73 -24.24 -26.79
CA GLN A 601 -8.94 -23.09 -26.34
C GLN A 601 -7.92 -23.47 -25.24
N LYS A 602 -8.31 -24.37 -24.32
CA LYS A 602 -7.42 -24.93 -23.30
C LYS A 602 -6.27 -25.72 -23.92
N ILE A 603 -6.57 -26.56 -24.89
CA ILE A 603 -5.58 -27.41 -25.56
C ILE A 603 -4.54 -26.56 -26.29
N ASP A 604 -4.98 -25.54 -27.04
CA ASP A 604 -4.08 -24.70 -27.82
C ASP A 604 -3.08 -23.94 -26.94
N ILE A 605 -3.57 -23.27 -25.90
CA ILE A 605 -2.75 -22.45 -25.01
C ILE A 605 -1.79 -23.32 -24.17
N LEU A 606 -2.25 -24.48 -23.68
CA LEU A 606 -1.38 -25.41 -22.95
C LEU A 606 -0.31 -26.04 -23.85
N THR A 607 -0.64 -26.28 -25.12
CA THR A 607 0.29 -26.79 -26.12
C THR A 607 1.39 -25.77 -26.41
N GLU A 608 1.03 -24.49 -26.56
CA GLU A 608 1.99 -23.41 -26.77
C GLU A 608 2.95 -23.25 -25.58
N LEU A 609 2.42 -23.19 -24.35
CA LEU A 609 3.26 -23.09 -23.14
C LEU A 609 4.22 -24.28 -23.03
N ARG A 610 3.72 -25.50 -23.28
CA ARG A 610 4.54 -26.71 -23.25
C ARG A 610 5.70 -26.63 -24.24
N ASP A 611 5.47 -26.12 -25.44
CA ASP A 611 6.49 -26.05 -26.47
C ASP A 611 7.52 -24.94 -26.20
N LYS A 612 7.11 -23.82 -25.57
CA LYS A 612 8.04 -22.80 -25.04
C LYS A 612 8.90 -23.33 -23.89
N VAL A 613 8.31 -24.08 -22.95
CA VAL A 613 9.05 -24.75 -21.87
C VAL A 613 10.06 -25.76 -22.41
N LYS A 614 9.71 -26.53 -23.46
CA LYS A 614 10.66 -27.44 -24.13
C LYS A 614 11.84 -26.69 -24.74
N SER A 615 11.60 -25.58 -25.42
CA SER A 615 12.64 -24.75 -26.03
C SER A 615 13.58 -24.15 -24.97
N PHE A 616 13.04 -23.64 -23.87
CA PHE A 616 13.84 -23.15 -22.74
C PHE A 616 14.68 -24.25 -22.09
N ARG A 617 14.10 -25.45 -21.92
CA ARG A 617 14.84 -26.62 -21.41
C ARG A 617 15.98 -27.04 -22.34
N ALA A 618 15.79 -26.97 -23.66
CA ALA A 618 16.84 -27.26 -24.63
C ALA A 618 17.98 -26.23 -24.54
N ALA A 619 17.65 -24.94 -24.44
CA ALA A 619 18.63 -23.87 -24.27
C ALA A 619 19.44 -24.01 -22.97
N LEU A 620 18.79 -24.40 -21.85
CA LEU A 620 19.48 -24.73 -20.60
C LEU A 620 20.49 -25.88 -20.75
N GLN A 621 20.15 -26.90 -21.55
CA GLN A 621 21.03 -28.04 -21.80
C GLN A 621 22.22 -27.67 -22.69
N GLU A 622 22.02 -26.79 -23.67
CA GLU A 622 23.09 -26.28 -24.53
C GLU A 622 24.08 -25.39 -23.75
N GLU A 623 23.57 -24.53 -22.86
CA GLU A 623 24.41 -23.72 -21.95
C GLU A 623 25.24 -24.62 -21.03
N GLU A 624 24.64 -25.64 -20.43
CA GLU A 624 25.34 -26.57 -19.55
C GLU A 624 26.46 -27.33 -20.29
N GLN A 625 26.25 -27.64 -21.58
CA GLN A 625 27.27 -28.25 -22.43
C GLN A 625 28.38 -27.27 -22.83
N ALA A 626 28.04 -26.01 -23.13
CA ALA A 626 29.01 -24.97 -23.44
C ALA A 626 29.88 -24.61 -22.23
N SER A 627 29.28 -24.52 -21.04
CA SER A 627 29.94 -24.28 -19.75
C SER A 627 30.97 -25.37 -19.42
N LYS A 628 30.70 -26.63 -19.79
CA LYS A 628 31.66 -27.75 -19.65
C LYS A 628 32.87 -27.64 -20.58
N GLN A 629 32.78 -26.91 -21.69
CA GLN A 629 33.87 -26.72 -22.65
C GLN A 629 34.77 -25.52 -22.32
N ILE A 630 34.27 -24.53 -21.56
CA ILE A 630 35.03 -23.36 -21.11
C ILE A 630 35.81 -23.71 -19.83
N ASN A 631 36.87 -24.51 -19.96
CA ASN A 631 37.82 -24.71 -18.86
C ASN A 631 39.27 -24.62 -19.38
N PRO A 632 39.87 -23.43 -19.44
CA PRO A 632 41.29 -23.31 -19.77
C PRO A 632 42.12 -23.63 -18.53
N LYS A 633 42.91 -24.71 -18.64
CA LYS A 633 43.98 -25.11 -17.71
C LYS A 633 44.79 -23.87 -17.26
N ARG A 634 44.73 -23.51 -15.97
CA ARG A 634 45.68 -22.55 -15.37
C ARG A 634 47.11 -23.12 -15.43
N PRO A 635 48.12 -22.38 -15.92
CA PRO A 635 49.51 -22.82 -15.84
C PRO A 635 49.97 -22.81 -14.38
N ARG A 636 50.69 -23.87 -13.97
CA ARG A 636 51.36 -23.93 -12.66
C ARG A 636 52.46 -22.87 -12.63
N ALA A 637 52.36 -21.96 -11.66
CA ALA A 637 53.41 -21.00 -11.34
C ALA A 637 54.67 -21.72 -10.82
N LEU A 638 55.82 -21.39 -11.41
CA LEU A 638 57.14 -21.42 -10.80
C LEU A 638 57.75 -20.03 -10.95
#